data_AF-A0AAP6MLV7-F1
#
_entry.id   AF-A0AAP6MLV7-F1
#
_cell.length_a   1.000
_cell.length_b   1.000
_cell.length_c   1.000
_cell.angle_alpha   90.00
_cell.angle_beta   90.00
_cell.angle_gamma   90.00
#
_symmetry.space_group_name_H-M   'P 1'
#
loop_
_entity.id
_entity.type
_entity.pdbx_description
1 polymer ?
#
loop_
_entity_poly.entity_id
_entity_poly.type
_entity_poly.pdbx_seq_one_letter_code
_entity_poly.pdbx_strand_id
1 'polypeptide(L)'
;MSRSGPSLSTPFLPLALLVSSLLAVSAHAEGPIIQPGAPGEASRTISAEEASRLAGIQYSEADIRFMQDMISHHWQAVEMSELAPERSQRDGIKDLASRILASQSDEIEFMQSWLAEREESWPSRRDHHDMDEHHDHHHDMAGMASPEEMAKLEGSRGNDFDRLFLELMITHHEGALEMVNDLLSQSGTAQDPELLQFTIDVVNDQDAEITRMTQLLAELDPDPRVGLAAGFHDAEQAAWNMELLATVPRPPGFHVPGNPAGLPLSRLREKAGEEVDELDERLERRQPLLSFVNSDIAFAGDKVIAGSFHGFNIYDTANEGKPELITSVVCPGGQGDVSVAGDLLFMSVEQPRARLDCGLQGVADSVSEERFRGIRVFDISDIRQPQQVAAVQTCRGSHTHTIVPGPDEGRIIIYNSATSFVRDDEELAGCSDQPPEEDGKTALYRIDIIEVPVDSPEDARIVNSPFVFADEETGDPDGLWAGGDHGDGTQRTRATDHCHDITVFPELNLAAGACSGNGILFDISDPLNPERIDEVTDPSFAYWHSSTFSNEGDKVIFTDEWGGGTRPRCRASDPLEWGANAIYEIVDGKLEFRSYYKMPAPQTEQENCVAHNGSIIPVPGRDIFVQAWYQGGISIKDFTDPSNAEEIAFFARGPIDEEALVAGGFWSAYWHQGRIYATELARGMDVFALTAGEVLSENEIAAAKLAGDRVFNPQTQHQIEWPAKPVVALAYLDQLERDQSLESEQIETLRASINRAGTLLDNGERDRSLSRELRREARVLSRSGRDAEDLTARRLEGLADTLSGLAGRVRR
;
A
#
# COMPACT_ATOMS: atom_id res chain seq x y z
N MET A 1 82.32 40.75 44.64
CA MET A 1 81.95 40.06 45.88
C MET A 1 80.43 39.98 45.95
N SER A 2 79.84 38.82 45.67
CA SER A 2 78.61 38.31 46.28
C SER A 2 78.20 37.04 45.53
N ARG A 3 77.73 36.05 46.29
CA ARG A 3 77.42 34.68 45.89
C ARG A 3 76.11 34.60 45.12
N SER A 4 76.06 33.69 44.15
CA SER A 4 74.87 32.84 43.88
C SER A 4 75.22 31.83 42.78
N GLY A 5 75.45 30.58 43.18
CA GLY A 5 75.59 29.42 42.28
C GLY A 5 74.26 28.72 42.04
N PRO A 6 74.27 27.43 41.66
CA PRO A 6 74.99 26.86 40.54
C PRO A 6 74.03 26.18 39.54
N SER A 7 74.51 26.01 38.30
CA SER A 7 73.88 25.28 37.21
C SER A 7 74.07 23.77 37.34
N LEU A 8 73.16 22.99 36.76
CA LEU A 8 73.31 21.67 36.10
C LEU A 8 71.88 21.19 35.72
N SER A 9 71.44 21.38 34.46
CA SER A 9 71.52 20.44 33.33
C SER A 9 70.38 19.42 33.25
N THR A 10 69.47 19.55 32.27
CA THR A 10 68.88 18.47 31.42
C THR A 10 67.82 19.03 30.44
N PRO A 11 67.51 18.33 29.33
CA PRO A 11 67.21 18.93 28.03
C PRO A 11 65.71 19.07 27.67
N PHE A 12 65.48 19.87 26.63
CA PHE A 12 64.20 20.19 25.99
C PHE A 12 63.47 18.96 25.41
N LEU A 13 62.16 18.87 25.68
CA LEU A 13 61.17 18.15 24.88
C LEU A 13 60.13 19.17 24.35
N PRO A 14 59.72 19.13 23.08
CA PRO A 14 58.70 20.04 22.55
C PRO A 14 57.29 19.57 22.94
N LEU A 15 56.49 20.48 23.46
CA LEU A 15 55.08 20.28 23.80
C LEU A 15 54.26 20.26 22.50
N ALA A 16 53.83 19.07 22.07
CA ALA A 16 52.85 18.91 21.00
C ALA A 16 51.46 19.30 21.55
N LEU A 17 50.86 20.34 20.97
CA LEU A 17 49.44 20.67 21.16
C LEU A 17 48.59 19.58 20.49
N LEU A 18 47.94 18.74 21.30
CA LEU A 18 46.81 17.92 20.87
C LEU A 18 45.56 18.79 20.86
N VAL A 19 45.16 19.24 19.67
CA VAL A 19 43.80 19.75 19.41
C VAL A 19 42.90 18.53 19.38
N SER A 20 42.21 18.27 20.48
CA SER A 20 41.11 17.29 20.52
C SER A 20 39.88 17.96 19.92
N SER A 21 39.63 17.71 18.65
CA SER A 21 38.36 17.98 18.00
C SER A 21 37.31 17.02 18.57
N LEU A 22 36.54 17.49 19.54
CA LEU A 22 35.27 16.89 19.96
C LEU A 22 34.30 17.00 18.78
N LEU A 23 34.20 15.93 17.98
CA LEU A 23 33.01 15.65 17.19
C LEU A 23 31.91 15.33 18.20
N ALA A 24 31.07 16.32 18.50
CA ALA A 24 29.78 16.07 19.12
C ALA A 24 28.92 15.35 18.08
N VAL A 25 28.89 14.02 18.15
CA VAL A 25 27.82 13.23 17.52
C VAL A 25 26.56 13.63 18.27
N SER A 26 25.64 14.32 17.61
CA SER A 26 24.29 14.52 18.11
C SER A 26 23.64 13.14 18.22
N ALA A 27 23.61 12.59 19.43
CA ALA A 27 22.76 11.45 19.74
C ALA A 27 21.31 11.92 19.54
N HIS A 28 20.68 11.46 18.46
CA HIS A 28 19.23 11.57 18.31
C HIS A 28 18.64 10.80 19.49
N ALA A 29 17.80 11.45 20.29
CA ALA A 29 17.20 10.80 21.44
C ALA A 29 16.21 9.75 20.91
N GLU A 30 16.62 8.49 20.82
CA GLU A 30 15.76 7.38 20.42
C GLU A 30 14.60 7.26 21.43
N GLY A 31 13.36 7.29 20.93
CA GLY A 31 12.16 7.01 21.73
C GLY A 31 12.22 5.61 22.36
N PRO A 32 11.50 5.35 23.47
CA PRO A 32 11.46 4.02 24.05
C PRO A 32 10.79 3.02 23.09
N ILE A 33 11.23 1.76 23.15
CA ILE A 33 10.60 0.63 22.45
C ILE A 33 9.75 -0.13 23.47
N ILE A 34 8.45 -0.20 23.22
CA ILE A 34 7.43 -0.70 24.14
C ILE A 34 6.84 -1.99 23.58
N GLN A 35 6.79 -3.05 24.40
CA GLN A 35 5.94 -4.21 24.15
C GLN A 35 4.74 -4.14 25.10
N PRO A 36 3.52 -3.99 24.58
CA PRO A 36 2.31 -4.08 25.38
C PRO A 36 2.14 -5.51 25.95
N GLY A 37 1.36 -5.64 27.03
CA GLY A 37 0.90 -6.94 27.53
C GLY A 37 -0.45 -7.34 26.92
N ALA A 38 -1.10 -8.35 27.48
CA ALA A 38 -2.50 -8.65 27.14
C ALA A 38 -3.43 -7.47 27.49
N PRO A 39 -4.67 -7.41 26.97
CA PRO A 39 -5.58 -6.31 27.29
C PRO A 39 -5.70 -6.03 28.80
N GLY A 40 -5.42 -4.79 29.20
CA GLY A 40 -5.44 -4.34 30.60
C GLY A 40 -4.16 -4.64 31.40
N GLU A 41 -3.20 -5.38 30.85
CA GLU A 41 -1.89 -5.59 31.46
C GLU A 41 -0.92 -4.44 31.18
N ALA A 42 0.11 -4.30 32.01
CA ALA A 42 1.09 -3.24 31.88
C ALA A 42 2.08 -3.50 30.75
N SER A 43 2.36 -2.47 29.95
CA SER A 43 3.40 -2.48 28.94
C SER A 43 4.80 -2.53 29.56
N ARG A 44 5.78 -3.08 28.83
CA ARG A 44 7.19 -3.12 29.23
C ARG A 44 8.10 -2.50 28.17
N THR A 45 9.21 -1.91 28.59
CA THR A 45 10.26 -1.46 27.68
C THR A 45 11.19 -2.62 27.31
N ILE A 46 11.49 -2.78 26.03
CA ILE A 46 12.40 -3.81 25.49
C ILE A 46 13.59 -3.16 24.75
N SER A 47 14.64 -3.93 24.47
CA SER A 47 15.74 -3.46 23.63
C SER A 47 15.44 -3.65 22.14
N ALA A 48 16.12 -2.91 21.26
CA ALA A 48 16.01 -3.11 19.81
C ALA A 48 16.38 -4.55 19.39
N GLU A 49 17.36 -5.17 20.04
CA GLU A 49 17.76 -6.56 19.78
C GLU A 49 16.69 -7.58 20.24
N GLU A 50 15.94 -7.27 21.29
CA GLU A 50 14.77 -8.08 21.68
C GLU A 50 13.61 -7.89 20.71
N ALA A 51 13.35 -6.65 20.26
CA ALA A 51 12.31 -6.32 19.29
C ALA A 51 12.50 -7.04 17.94
N SER A 52 13.75 -7.20 17.47
CA SER A 52 14.05 -7.85 16.19
C SER A 52 14.06 -9.40 16.24
N ARG A 53 13.78 -10.04 17.39
CA ARG A 53 14.01 -11.49 17.63
C ARG A 53 12.85 -12.44 17.24
N LEU A 54 12.11 -12.15 16.16
CA LEU A 54 10.97 -12.94 15.66
C LEU A 54 11.32 -14.18 14.81
N ALA A 55 12.59 -14.39 14.45
CA ALA A 55 13.01 -15.28 13.37
C ALA A 55 13.30 -16.75 13.80
N GLY A 56 12.28 -17.52 14.17
CA GLY A 56 12.47 -18.99 14.23
C GLY A 56 11.26 -19.85 14.57
N ILE A 57 10.56 -20.39 13.54
CA ILE A 57 9.65 -21.56 13.59
C ILE A 57 9.75 -22.36 12.24
N GLN A 58 9.37 -23.66 12.26
CA GLN A 58 9.65 -24.78 11.32
C GLN A 58 8.48 -25.12 10.33
N TYR A 59 8.74 -26.04 9.38
CA TYR A 59 7.93 -26.51 8.22
C TYR A 59 6.83 -27.57 8.50
N SER A 60 5.99 -27.90 7.49
CA SER A 60 4.78 -28.76 7.54
C SER A 60 4.74 -29.95 6.55
N GLU A 61 3.66 -30.76 6.50
CA GLU A 61 3.49 -31.92 5.59
C GLU A 61 3.03 -31.52 4.17
N ALA A 62 2.28 -30.43 4.03
CA ALA A 62 1.90 -29.91 2.71
C ALA A 62 3.10 -29.28 1.97
N ASP A 63 4.09 -28.81 2.72
CA ASP A 63 5.41 -28.39 2.22
C ASP A 63 6.14 -29.55 1.51
N ILE A 64 6.05 -30.77 2.04
CA ILE A 64 6.64 -31.98 1.43
C ILE A 64 5.95 -32.33 0.12
N ARG A 65 4.62 -32.24 0.07
CA ARG A 65 3.83 -32.57 -1.13
C ARG A 65 4.08 -31.60 -2.28
N PHE A 66 4.10 -30.30 -1.98
CA PHE A 66 4.42 -29.27 -2.98
C PHE A 66 5.79 -29.51 -3.63
N MET A 67 6.81 -29.88 -2.85
CA MET A 67 8.15 -30.15 -3.38
C MET A 67 8.19 -31.39 -4.28
N GLN A 68 7.39 -32.42 -4.00
CA GLN A 68 7.27 -33.61 -4.85
C GLN A 68 6.55 -33.31 -6.17
N ASP A 69 5.50 -32.49 -6.11
CA ASP A 69 4.69 -32.09 -7.25
C ASP A 69 5.48 -31.14 -8.17
N MET A 70 6.14 -30.13 -7.61
CA MET A 70 6.95 -29.17 -8.37
C MET A 70 8.16 -29.81 -9.06
N ILE A 71 8.78 -30.87 -8.49
CA ILE A 71 9.81 -31.66 -9.20
C ILE A 71 9.26 -32.25 -10.52
N SER A 72 8.03 -32.74 -10.51
CA SER A 72 7.42 -33.34 -11.70
C SER A 72 7.05 -32.28 -12.73
N HIS A 73 6.61 -31.10 -12.28
CA HIS A 73 6.33 -29.93 -13.12
C HIS A 73 7.59 -29.45 -13.86
N HIS A 74 8.69 -29.23 -13.12
CA HIS A 74 9.96 -28.76 -13.68
C HIS A 74 10.59 -29.70 -14.72
N TRP A 75 10.37 -31.01 -14.60
CA TRP A 75 10.88 -31.96 -15.60
C TRP A 75 10.28 -31.74 -17.00
N GLN A 76 9.03 -31.29 -17.10
CA GLN A 76 8.39 -31.00 -18.38
C GLN A 76 8.92 -29.71 -19.03
N ALA A 77 9.22 -28.67 -18.23
CA ALA A 77 9.90 -27.47 -18.71
C ALA A 77 11.31 -27.77 -19.28
N VAL A 78 12.05 -28.66 -18.61
CA VAL A 78 13.35 -29.16 -19.09
C VAL A 78 13.20 -29.87 -20.44
N GLU A 79 12.21 -30.76 -20.58
CA GLU A 79 11.95 -31.50 -21.82
C GLU A 79 11.60 -30.56 -23.00
N MET A 80 10.73 -29.58 -22.78
CA MET A 80 10.40 -28.56 -23.80
C MET A 80 11.64 -27.76 -24.22
N SER A 81 12.49 -27.38 -23.26
CA SER A 81 13.68 -26.55 -23.49
C SER A 81 14.80 -27.27 -24.24
N GLU A 82 14.96 -28.59 -24.03
CA GLU A 82 15.93 -29.44 -24.75
C GLU A 82 15.66 -29.49 -26.28
N LEU A 83 14.43 -29.20 -26.73
CA LEU A 83 14.05 -29.23 -28.14
C LEU A 83 14.54 -28.02 -28.94
N ALA A 84 14.79 -26.88 -28.28
CA ALA A 84 15.01 -25.58 -28.92
C ALA A 84 16.29 -25.42 -29.76
N PRO A 85 17.46 -25.96 -29.37
CA PRO A 85 18.70 -25.78 -30.13
C PRO A 85 18.64 -26.32 -31.57
N GLU A 86 17.90 -27.41 -31.81
CA GLU A 86 17.77 -28.06 -33.12
C GLU A 86 16.58 -27.58 -33.96
N ARG A 87 15.62 -26.88 -33.34
CA ARG A 87 14.33 -26.53 -33.94
C ARG A 87 14.12 -25.03 -34.15
N SER A 88 14.73 -24.17 -33.34
CA SER A 88 14.70 -22.72 -33.52
C SER A 88 15.83 -22.21 -34.44
N GLN A 89 15.57 -21.10 -35.15
CA GLN A 89 16.59 -20.34 -35.88
C GLN A 89 16.94 -19.00 -35.21
N ARG A 90 16.29 -18.66 -34.08
CA ARG A 90 16.50 -17.39 -33.37
C ARG A 90 17.42 -17.59 -32.17
N ASP A 91 18.52 -16.84 -32.12
CA ASP A 91 19.47 -16.92 -31.01
C ASP A 91 18.82 -16.54 -29.67
N GLY A 92 17.92 -15.54 -29.66
CA GLY A 92 17.17 -15.17 -28.45
C GLY A 92 16.28 -16.28 -27.86
N ILE A 93 15.71 -17.17 -28.69
CA ILE A 93 14.91 -18.31 -28.22
C ILE A 93 15.81 -19.44 -27.70
N LYS A 94 16.97 -19.64 -28.33
CA LYS A 94 17.96 -20.61 -27.87
C LYS A 94 18.60 -20.19 -26.55
N ASP A 95 18.88 -18.90 -26.40
CA ASP A 95 19.44 -18.33 -25.18
C ASP A 95 18.42 -18.36 -24.04
N LEU A 96 17.13 -18.14 -24.33
CA LEU A 96 16.04 -18.32 -23.37
C LEU A 96 15.91 -19.79 -22.94
N ALA A 97 15.76 -20.72 -23.89
CA ALA A 97 15.64 -22.14 -23.58
C ALA A 97 16.85 -22.69 -22.82
N SER A 98 18.05 -22.20 -23.12
CA SER A 98 19.26 -22.58 -22.38
C SER A 98 19.28 -22.06 -20.94
N ARG A 99 18.58 -20.96 -20.65
CA ARG A 99 18.45 -20.42 -19.29
C ARG A 99 17.41 -21.19 -18.49
N ILE A 100 16.22 -21.40 -19.06
CA ILE A 100 15.14 -22.23 -18.48
C ILE A 100 15.68 -23.62 -18.15
N LEU A 101 16.42 -24.23 -19.07
CA LEU A 101 17.02 -25.55 -18.86
C LEU A 101 17.96 -25.58 -17.66
N ALA A 102 18.72 -24.50 -17.43
CA ALA A 102 19.67 -24.42 -16.32
C ALA A 102 18.95 -24.15 -15.00
N SER A 103 18.10 -23.13 -14.93
CA SER A 103 17.35 -22.75 -13.71
C SER A 103 16.49 -23.91 -13.22
N GLN A 104 15.65 -24.46 -14.09
CA GLN A 104 14.72 -25.55 -13.73
C GLN A 104 15.45 -26.84 -13.31
N SER A 105 16.64 -27.10 -13.86
CA SER A 105 17.46 -28.25 -13.43
C SER A 105 18.05 -28.03 -12.04
N ASP A 106 18.52 -26.82 -11.74
CA ASP A 106 19.09 -26.46 -10.44
C ASP A 106 17.99 -26.48 -9.35
N GLU A 107 16.79 -26.00 -9.67
CA GLU A 107 15.60 -26.06 -8.79
C GLU A 107 15.17 -27.51 -8.49
N ILE A 108 15.23 -28.41 -9.47
CA ILE A 108 15.00 -29.85 -9.24
C ILE A 108 16.02 -30.42 -8.24
N GLU A 109 17.31 -30.08 -8.37
CA GLU A 109 18.35 -30.55 -7.44
C GLU A 109 18.15 -30.00 -6.02
N PHE A 110 17.71 -28.73 -5.91
CA PHE A 110 17.30 -28.13 -4.64
C PHE A 110 16.16 -28.90 -3.99
N MET A 111 15.05 -29.13 -4.72
CA MET A 111 13.87 -29.81 -4.17
C MET A 111 14.18 -31.24 -3.73
N GLN A 112 15.00 -31.97 -4.49
CA GLN A 112 15.47 -33.31 -4.12
C GLN A 112 16.31 -33.29 -2.85
N SER A 113 17.21 -32.32 -2.72
CA SER A 113 18.05 -32.16 -1.54
C SER A 113 17.22 -31.79 -0.30
N TRP A 114 16.24 -30.89 -0.46
CA TRP A 114 15.30 -30.48 0.59
C TRP A 114 14.49 -31.66 1.14
N LEU A 115 14.02 -32.56 0.27
CA LEU A 115 13.31 -33.79 0.64
C LEU A 115 14.26 -34.83 1.26
N ALA A 116 15.48 -34.99 0.73
CA ALA A 116 16.47 -35.93 1.24
C ALA A 116 16.93 -35.64 2.67
N GLU A 117 17.13 -34.36 3.02
CA GLU A 117 17.49 -33.93 4.38
C GLU A 117 16.43 -34.25 5.43
N ARG A 118 15.19 -34.49 4.97
CA ARG A 118 14.01 -34.77 5.79
C ARG A 118 13.56 -36.24 5.71
N GLU A 119 14.40 -37.09 5.11
CA GLU A 119 14.17 -38.53 4.90
C GLU A 119 12.93 -38.86 4.04
N GLU A 120 12.48 -37.90 3.22
CA GLU A 120 11.33 -38.04 2.31
C GLU A 120 11.75 -38.52 0.92
N SER A 121 10.86 -39.25 0.24
CA SER A 121 11.08 -39.71 -1.15
C SER A 121 10.61 -38.68 -2.17
N TRP A 122 11.11 -38.76 -3.41
CA TRP A 122 10.67 -37.93 -4.54
C TRP A 122 10.52 -38.76 -5.82
N PRO A 123 9.68 -38.32 -6.79
CA PRO A 123 9.54 -38.98 -8.08
C PRO A 123 10.82 -38.87 -8.91
N SER A 124 11.19 -39.95 -9.61
CA SER A 124 12.33 -39.94 -10.53
C SER A 124 11.93 -39.45 -11.92
N ARG A 125 12.89 -38.95 -12.71
CA ARG A 125 12.67 -38.57 -14.13
C ARG A 125 12.09 -39.73 -14.98
N ARG A 126 12.23 -40.99 -14.56
CA ARG A 126 11.59 -42.14 -15.23
C ARG A 126 10.13 -42.31 -14.85
N ASP A 127 9.78 -41.99 -13.60
CA ASP A 127 8.40 -42.04 -13.13
C ASP A 127 7.54 -40.99 -13.86
N HIS A 128 8.14 -39.87 -14.32
CA HIS A 128 7.50 -38.89 -15.22
C HIS A 128 7.07 -39.46 -16.59
N HIS A 129 7.74 -40.52 -17.10
CA HIS A 129 7.37 -41.16 -18.38
C HIS A 129 6.45 -42.38 -18.23
N ASP A 130 6.37 -42.98 -17.03
CA ASP A 130 5.56 -44.18 -16.76
C ASP A 130 4.12 -43.85 -16.26
N MET A 131 3.78 -42.56 -16.10
CA MET A 131 2.42 -42.08 -15.76
C MET A 131 1.40 -42.27 -16.90
N ASP A 132 1.85 -42.68 -18.10
CA ASP A 132 0.99 -42.91 -19.28
C ASP A 132 0.23 -44.26 -19.27
N GLU A 133 0.55 -45.22 -18.37
CA GLU A 133 0.00 -46.59 -18.45
C GLU A 133 -1.00 -47.01 -17.34
N HIS A 134 -1.31 -46.16 -16.35
CA HIS A 134 -2.26 -46.52 -15.28
C HIS A 134 -3.37 -45.46 -15.06
N HIS A 135 -4.58 -45.80 -15.52
CA HIS A 135 -5.83 -45.07 -15.26
C HIS A 135 -6.26 -45.14 -13.78
N ASP A 136 -5.67 -44.33 -12.89
CA ASP A 136 -6.30 -43.98 -11.61
C ASP A 136 -6.14 -42.49 -11.34
N HIS A 137 -7.22 -41.90 -10.81
CA HIS A 137 -7.51 -40.47 -10.71
C HIS A 137 -6.49 -39.66 -9.88
N HIS A 138 -5.39 -39.23 -10.50
CA HIS A 138 -4.54 -38.15 -10.00
C HIS A 138 -4.79 -36.88 -10.83
N HIS A 139 -4.91 -35.75 -10.13
CA HIS A 139 -5.28 -34.45 -10.68
C HIS A 139 -4.23 -33.96 -11.70
N ASP A 140 -4.66 -33.50 -12.88
CA ASP A 140 -3.80 -32.79 -13.83
C ASP A 140 -3.21 -31.55 -13.11
N MET A 141 -1.88 -31.42 -13.07
CA MET A 141 -1.23 -30.26 -12.44
C MET A 141 -1.33 -29.03 -13.34
N ALA A 142 -1.58 -27.86 -12.74
CA ALA A 142 -1.84 -26.61 -13.45
C ALA A 142 -0.70 -26.27 -14.44
N GLY A 143 -1.06 -25.86 -15.65
CA GLY A 143 -0.14 -25.40 -16.69
C GLY A 143 0.64 -26.47 -17.45
N MET A 144 0.57 -27.75 -17.08
CA MET A 144 1.27 -28.82 -17.80
C MET A 144 0.75 -28.96 -19.25
N ALA A 145 1.68 -29.06 -20.21
CA ALA A 145 1.38 -29.38 -21.59
C ALA A 145 0.89 -30.83 -21.72
N SER A 146 -0.18 -31.06 -22.47
CA SER A 146 -0.69 -32.40 -22.72
C SER A 146 0.27 -33.22 -23.61
N PRO A 147 0.21 -34.57 -23.59
CA PRO A 147 1.00 -35.40 -24.49
C PRO A 147 0.81 -35.07 -25.98
N GLU A 148 -0.39 -34.62 -26.37
CA GLU A 148 -0.68 -34.19 -27.75
C GLU A 148 0.02 -32.86 -28.11
N GLU A 149 0.10 -31.91 -27.17
CA GLU A 149 0.81 -30.64 -27.32
C GLU A 149 2.32 -30.83 -27.36
N MET A 150 2.86 -31.71 -26.50
CA MET A 150 4.27 -32.10 -26.54
C MET A 150 4.65 -32.75 -27.88
N ALA A 151 3.86 -33.70 -28.37
CA ALA A 151 4.09 -34.32 -29.69
C ALA A 151 4.02 -33.29 -30.84
N LYS A 152 3.14 -32.29 -30.73
CA LYS A 152 3.01 -31.19 -31.70
C LYS A 152 4.20 -30.24 -31.64
N LEU A 153 4.69 -29.91 -30.44
CA LEU A 153 5.90 -29.11 -30.23
C LEU A 153 7.12 -29.82 -30.83
N GLU A 154 7.30 -31.12 -30.54
CA GLU A 154 8.39 -31.94 -31.09
C GLU A 154 8.41 -31.99 -32.62
N GLY A 155 7.23 -32.04 -33.25
CA GLY A 155 7.05 -32.11 -34.70
C GLY A 155 7.22 -30.77 -35.42
N SER A 156 7.26 -29.64 -34.70
CA SER A 156 7.33 -28.29 -35.27
C SER A 156 8.78 -27.80 -35.48
N ARG A 157 8.99 -26.82 -36.37
CA ARG A 157 10.32 -26.21 -36.66
C ARG A 157 10.20 -24.74 -37.05
N GLY A 158 11.27 -23.96 -36.83
CA GLY A 158 11.35 -22.56 -37.22
C GLY A 158 10.33 -21.71 -36.46
N ASN A 159 9.70 -20.74 -37.13
CA ASN A 159 8.77 -19.82 -36.45
C ASN A 159 7.56 -20.52 -35.80
N ASP A 160 7.11 -21.65 -36.34
CA ASP A 160 5.99 -22.41 -35.78
C ASP A 160 6.41 -23.11 -34.47
N PHE A 161 7.68 -23.54 -34.37
CA PHE A 161 8.26 -24.02 -33.13
C PHE A 161 8.45 -22.87 -32.13
N ASP A 162 9.03 -21.76 -32.58
CA ASP A 162 9.30 -20.60 -31.71
C ASP A 162 8.01 -20.08 -31.05
N ARG A 163 6.90 -20.02 -31.80
CA ARG A 163 5.60 -19.60 -31.26
C ARG A 163 5.03 -20.61 -30.27
N LEU A 164 4.98 -21.88 -30.65
CA LEU A 164 4.39 -22.92 -29.81
C LEU A 164 5.21 -23.15 -28.53
N PHE A 165 6.53 -23.01 -28.61
CA PHE A 165 7.44 -23.05 -27.46
C PHE A 165 7.15 -21.93 -26.47
N LEU A 166 7.00 -20.69 -26.95
CA LEU A 166 6.69 -19.54 -26.08
C LEU A 166 5.29 -19.64 -25.47
N GLU A 167 4.27 -20.02 -26.27
CA GLU A 167 2.89 -20.19 -25.79
C GLU A 167 2.80 -21.26 -24.70
N LEU A 168 3.39 -22.44 -24.91
CA LEU A 168 3.38 -23.52 -23.93
C LEU A 168 4.21 -23.19 -22.70
N MET A 169 5.38 -22.56 -22.85
CA MET A 169 6.24 -22.22 -21.71
C MET A 169 5.63 -21.11 -20.84
N ILE A 170 4.91 -20.15 -21.43
CA ILE A 170 4.18 -19.13 -20.66
C ILE A 170 3.07 -19.78 -19.82
N THR A 171 2.24 -20.63 -20.43
CA THR A 171 1.16 -21.33 -19.70
C THR A 171 1.69 -22.30 -18.64
N HIS A 172 2.81 -22.97 -18.94
CA HIS A 172 3.50 -23.83 -17.98
C HIS A 172 3.96 -23.02 -16.76
N HIS A 173 4.63 -21.89 -17.00
CA HIS A 173 5.09 -21.00 -15.94
C HIS A 173 3.94 -20.42 -15.11
N GLU A 174 2.82 -20.03 -15.75
CA GLU A 174 1.61 -19.59 -15.05
C GLU A 174 1.02 -20.69 -14.12
N GLY A 175 1.10 -21.95 -14.53
CA GLY A 175 0.70 -23.09 -13.70
C GLY A 175 1.56 -23.29 -12.46
N ALA A 176 2.88 -23.06 -12.56
CA ALA A 176 3.78 -23.08 -11.41
C ALA A 176 3.43 -21.98 -10.38
N LEU A 177 2.99 -20.80 -10.85
CA LEU A 177 2.52 -19.70 -9.98
C LEU A 177 1.22 -20.07 -9.25
N GLU A 178 0.31 -20.79 -9.91
CA GLU A 178 -0.93 -21.29 -9.31
C GLU A 178 -0.63 -22.31 -8.20
N MET A 179 0.27 -23.27 -8.46
CA MET A 179 0.70 -24.25 -7.46
C MET A 179 1.36 -23.60 -6.23
N VAL A 180 2.13 -22.52 -6.42
CA VAL A 180 2.68 -21.72 -5.32
C VAL A 180 1.57 -21.02 -4.52
N ASN A 181 0.58 -20.42 -5.19
CA ASN A 181 -0.55 -19.78 -4.50
C ASN A 181 -1.38 -20.80 -3.68
N ASP A 182 -1.61 -21.99 -4.23
CA ASP A 182 -2.33 -23.08 -3.56
C ASP A 182 -1.58 -23.56 -2.31
N LEU A 183 -0.25 -23.66 -2.36
CA LEU A 183 0.57 -23.95 -1.18
C LEU A 183 0.41 -22.85 -0.13
N LEU A 184 0.54 -21.57 -0.51
CA LEU A 184 0.47 -20.43 0.40
C LEU A 184 -0.93 -20.20 1.01
N SER A 185 -1.98 -20.75 0.40
CA SER A 185 -3.36 -20.67 0.90
C SER A 185 -3.66 -21.62 2.07
N GLN A 186 -2.81 -22.63 2.30
CA GLN A 186 -3.01 -23.67 3.30
C GLN A 186 -2.48 -23.26 4.68
N SER A 187 -3.16 -23.67 5.75
CA SER A 187 -2.76 -23.30 7.11
C SER A 187 -1.51 -24.06 7.55
N GLY A 188 -0.51 -23.32 8.02
CA GLY A 188 0.74 -23.88 8.54
C GLY A 188 1.79 -24.25 7.49
N THR A 189 1.56 -23.93 6.21
CA THR A 189 2.50 -24.18 5.10
C THR A 189 3.45 -23.02 4.85
N ALA A 190 4.50 -23.28 4.08
CA ALA A 190 5.58 -22.35 3.72
C ALA A 190 6.15 -21.59 4.94
N GLN A 191 6.11 -22.23 6.12
CA GLN A 191 6.74 -21.71 7.34
C GLN A 191 8.23 -22.08 7.39
N ASP A 192 8.67 -23.05 6.57
CA ASP A 192 10.09 -23.25 6.27
C ASP A 192 10.57 -22.09 5.39
N PRO A 193 11.61 -21.37 5.78
CA PRO A 193 12.07 -20.29 4.92
C PRO A 193 12.96 -20.79 3.75
N GLU A 194 13.34 -22.07 3.69
CA GLU A 194 13.81 -22.74 2.46
C GLU A 194 12.69 -22.82 1.43
N LEU A 195 11.53 -23.28 1.88
CA LEU A 195 10.39 -23.46 1.02
C LEU A 195 9.76 -22.13 0.63
N LEU A 196 9.62 -21.21 1.58
CA LEU A 196 9.09 -19.89 1.30
C LEU A 196 9.98 -19.15 0.29
N GLN A 197 11.30 -19.21 0.46
CA GLN A 197 12.21 -18.62 -0.51
C GLN A 197 12.12 -19.33 -1.86
N PHE A 198 12.08 -20.66 -1.90
CA PHE A 198 11.87 -21.39 -3.14
C PHE A 198 10.54 -21.05 -3.84
N THR A 199 9.43 -20.87 -3.09
CA THR A 199 8.16 -20.41 -3.68
C THR A 199 8.26 -19.02 -4.28
N ILE A 200 9.12 -18.17 -3.71
CA ILE A 200 9.37 -16.80 -4.19
C ILE A 200 10.31 -16.83 -5.40
N ASP A 201 11.32 -17.69 -5.40
CA ASP A 201 12.24 -17.88 -6.52
C ASP A 201 11.49 -18.44 -7.73
N VAL A 202 10.64 -19.45 -7.52
CA VAL A 202 9.73 -19.94 -8.57
C VAL A 202 8.82 -18.82 -9.07
N VAL A 203 8.24 -17.99 -8.19
CA VAL A 203 7.41 -16.86 -8.66
C VAL A 203 8.23 -15.86 -9.46
N ASN A 204 9.41 -15.49 -8.98
CA ASN A 204 10.26 -14.45 -9.57
C ASN A 204 10.92 -14.91 -10.87
N ASP A 205 11.52 -16.10 -10.91
CA ASP A 205 12.22 -16.61 -12.08
C ASP A 205 11.24 -16.95 -13.20
N GLN A 206 10.09 -17.54 -12.86
CA GLN A 206 9.06 -17.83 -13.84
C GLN A 206 8.38 -16.53 -14.35
N ASP A 207 8.12 -15.54 -13.49
CA ASP A 207 7.64 -14.21 -13.94
C ASP A 207 8.70 -13.46 -14.77
N ALA A 208 9.99 -13.56 -14.44
CA ALA A 208 11.10 -12.94 -15.18
C ALA A 208 11.34 -13.60 -16.54
N GLU A 209 11.17 -14.92 -16.65
CA GLU A 209 11.20 -15.62 -17.93
C GLU A 209 9.98 -15.24 -18.78
N ILE A 210 8.79 -15.11 -18.18
CA ILE A 210 7.58 -14.55 -18.83
C ILE A 210 7.84 -13.13 -19.34
N THR A 211 8.47 -12.27 -18.54
CA THR A 211 8.73 -10.90 -18.98
C THR A 211 9.88 -10.79 -19.94
N ARG A 212 10.93 -11.62 -19.90
CA ARG A 212 11.97 -11.59 -20.94
C ARG A 212 11.40 -11.93 -22.31
N MET A 213 10.44 -12.84 -22.35
CA MET A 213 9.63 -13.12 -23.54
C MET A 213 8.82 -11.88 -23.96
N THR A 214 8.44 -11.03 -23.01
CA THR A 214 7.64 -9.80 -23.16
C THR A 214 8.47 -8.51 -23.39
N GLN A 215 9.74 -8.45 -22.98
CA GLN A 215 10.61 -7.26 -22.99
C GLN A 215 11.37 -7.13 -24.31
N LEU A 216 11.54 -8.24 -25.04
CA LEU A 216 11.83 -8.22 -26.48
C LEU A 216 10.78 -7.43 -27.30
N LEU A 217 9.69 -6.98 -26.65
CA LEU A 217 8.62 -6.18 -27.22
C LEU A 217 8.66 -4.66 -26.88
N ALA A 218 9.50 -4.14 -25.95
CA ALA A 218 9.21 -2.87 -25.25
C ALA A 218 10.24 -1.69 -25.23
N GLU A 219 11.40 -1.71 -25.92
CA GLU A 219 12.43 -0.63 -25.81
C GLU A 219 12.11 0.74 -26.51
N LEU A 220 10.98 1.42 -26.24
CA LEU A 220 10.62 2.67 -26.97
C LEU A 220 9.90 3.84 -26.19
N ASP A 221 10.07 4.03 -24.87
CA ASP A 221 9.38 5.13 -24.14
C ASP A 221 10.31 6.21 -23.50
N PRO A 222 10.03 7.54 -23.63
CA PRO A 222 10.87 8.65 -23.12
C PRO A 222 10.52 9.27 -21.73
N ASP A 223 9.71 8.65 -20.84
CA ASP A 223 9.44 9.22 -19.49
C ASP A 223 10.71 9.30 -18.59
N PRO A 224 10.96 10.42 -17.87
CA PRO A 224 12.18 10.62 -17.06
C PRO A 224 12.30 9.71 -15.83
N ARG A 225 11.25 8.98 -15.45
CA ARG A 225 11.29 7.96 -14.39
C ARG A 225 11.79 6.60 -14.92
N VAL A 226 11.88 6.42 -16.23
CA VAL A 226 12.35 5.18 -16.85
C VAL A 226 13.87 5.10 -16.76
N GLY A 227 14.38 4.01 -16.16
CA GLY A 227 15.81 3.72 -16.09
C GLY A 227 16.57 4.45 -14.98
N LEU A 228 15.88 4.90 -13.92
CA LEU A 228 16.52 5.43 -12.72
C LEU A 228 17.45 4.36 -12.09
N ALA A 229 18.66 4.77 -11.69
CA ALA A 229 19.60 3.86 -11.04
C ALA A 229 19.09 3.35 -9.68
N ALA A 230 19.32 2.06 -9.42
CA ALA A 230 18.92 1.39 -8.18
C ALA A 230 19.69 1.88 -6.94
N GLY A 231 19.11 1.67 -5.75
CA GLY A 231 19.78 1.91 -4.47
C GLY A 231 18.85 1.97 -3.26
N PHE A 232 19.30 1.48 -2.10
CA PHE A 232 18.47 1.51 -0.90
C PHE A 232 18.38 2.92 -0.29
N HIS A 233 19.49 3.64 -0.19
CA HIS A 233 19.54 5.01 0.35
C HIS A 233 19.87 6.08 -0.70
N ASP A 234 20.42 5.65 -1.84
CA ASP A 234 21.04 6.49 -2.86
C ASP A 234 20.52 6.18 -4.27
N ALA A 235 19.36 5.52 -4.39
CA ALA A 235 18.65 5.38 -5.66
C ALA A 235 18.49 6.75 -6.34
N GLU A 236 18.64 6.75 -7.67
CA GLU A 236 18.38 7.93 -8.48
C GLU A 236 16.91 8.33 -8.34
N GLN A 237 16.64 9.64 -8.40
CA GLN A 237 15.33 10.19 -8.11
C GLN A 237 14.89 11.11 -9.23
N ALA A 238 13.61 11.06 -9.55
CA ALA A 238 12.96 12.03 -10.43
C ALA A 238 11.78 12.67 -9.70
N ALA A 239 11.63 13.98 -9.84
CA ALA A 239 10.55 14.73 -9.21
C ALA A 239 10.07 15.84 -10.14
N TRP A 240 8.76 16.09 -10.14
CA TRP A 240 8.13 17.20 -10.85
C TRP A 240 7.05 17.83 -9.96
N ASN A 241 7.08 19.16 -9.86
CA ASN A 241 6.18 19.97 -9.01
C ASN A 241 6.15 19.58 -7.51
N MET A 242 7.15 18.83 -7.04
CA MET A 242 7.27 18.37 -5.66
C MET A 242 8.73 18.31 -5.24
N GLU A 243 8.98 18.51 -3.94
CA GLU A 243 10.31 18.43 -3.32
C GLU A 243 10.27 17.49 -2.12
N LEU A 244 11.26 16.58 -2.03
CA LEU A 244 11.51 15.75 -0.86
C LEU A 244 12.14 16.61 0.25
N LEU A 245 11.44 16.75 1.37
CA LEU A 245 11.88 17.56 2.52
C LEU A 245 12.66 16.74 3.57
N ALA A 246 12.26 15.49 3.77
CA ALA A 246 12.86 14.60 4.76
C ALA A 246 12.62 13.13 4.40
N THR A 247 13.59 12.29 4.74
CA THR A 247 13.48 10.83 4.77
C THR A 247 13.77 10.38 6.20
N VAL A 248 12.83 9.67 6.81
CA VAL A 248 12.92 9.12 8.15
C VAL A 248 13.05 7.61 8.05
N PRO A 249 14.19 7.01 8.43
CA PRO A 249 14.38 5.57 8.34
C PRO A 249 13.48 4.83 9.33
N ARG A 250 13.22 3.54 9.08
CA ARG A 250 12.59 2.67 10.09
C ARG A 250 13.38 2.71 11.40
N PRO A 251 12.71 2.84 12.56
CA PRO A 251 13.40 2.92 13.84
C PRO A 251 14.05 1.58 14.22
N PRO A 252 15.01 1.60 15.18
CA PRO A 252 15.58 0.37 15.73
C PRO A 252 14.50 -0.59 16.24
N GLY A 253 14.65 -1.89 15.97
CA GLY A 253 13.67 -2.92 16.33
C GLY A 253 12.57 -3.17 15.27
N PHE A 254 12.50 -2.33 14.22
CA PHE A 254 11.59 -2.46 13.08
C PHE A 254 12.35 -2.79 11.79
N HIS A 255 13.49 -3.44 11.92
CA HIS A 255 14.27 -4.01 10.84
C HIS A 255 15.28 -5.00 11.42
N VAL A 256 15.90 -5.76 10.54
CA VAL A 256 16.99 -6.68 10.89
C VAL A 256 18.30 -5.88 10.89
N PRO A 257 19.03 -5.80 12.00
CA PRO A 257 20.33 -5.14 12.03
C PRO A 257 21.29 -5.74 10.99
N GLY A 258 21.89 -4.90 10.14
CA GLY A 258 22.79 -5.35 9.06
C GLY A 258 22.10 -5.76 7.77
N ASN A 259 20.77 -5.92 7.76
CA ASN A 259 19.97 -6.16 6.56
C ASN A 259 18.69 -5.29 6.55
N PRO A 260 18.81 -3.95 6.53
CA PRO A 260 17.66 -3.05 6.64
C PRO A 260 16.76 -3.06 5.40
N ALA A 261 17.24 -3.53 4.25
CA ALA A 261 16.49 -3.64 3.01
C ALA A 261 15.74 -4.98 2.88
N GLY A 262 16.02 -5.95 3.76
CA GLY A 262 15.48 -7.30 3.61
C GLY A 262 16.02 -8.04 2.39
N LEU A 263 17.26 -7.75 1.99
CA LEU A 263 17.92 -8.46 0.90
C LEU A 263 18.12 -9.95 1.26
N PRO A 264 18.07 -10.86 0.29
CA PRO A 264 18.60 -12.22 0.47
C PRO A 264 20.06 -12.16 0.98
N LEU A 265 20.48 -13.03 1.92
CA LEU A 265 21.87 -12.93 2.43
C LEU A 265 22.90 -13.23 1.33
N SER A 266 22.54 -13.99 0.29
CA SER A 266 23.39 -14.28 -0.86
C SER A 266 23.78 -12.99 -1.56
N ARG A 267 22.80 -12.13 -1.83
CA ARG A 267 22.99 -10.79 -2.40
C ARG A 267 23.77 -9.86 -1.45
N LEU A 268 23.57 -9.94 -0.13
CA LEU A 268 24.33 -9.15 0.84
C LEU A 268 25.83 -9.51 0.85
N ARG A 269 26.15 -10.80 0.75
CA ARG A 269 27.54 -11.29 0.76
C ARG A 269 28.24 -11.08 -0.56
N GLU A 270 27.53 -11.18 -1.67
CA GLU A 270 28.02 -10.74 -2.98
C GLU A 270 28.45 -9.27 -2.91
N LYS A 271 27.59 -8.39 -2.36
CA LYS A 271 27.93 -6.98 -2.13
C LYS A 271 29.08 -6.78 -1.14
N ALA A 272 29.29 -7.70 -0.20
CA ALA A 272 30.44 -7.69 0.73
C ALA A 272 31.73 -8.29 0.13
N GLY A 273 31.66 -8.92 -1.04
CA GLY A 273 32.78 -9.61 -1.68
C GLY A 273 33.21 -10.90 -0.98
N GLU A 274 32.29 -11.57 -0.28
CA GLU A 274 32.52 -12.84 0.42
C GLU A 274 32.13 -14.05 -0.46
N GLU A 275 32.85 -15.18 -0.34
CA GLU A 275 32.41 -16.45 -0.94
C GLU A 275 31.19 -16.98 -0.17
N VAL A 276 30.12 -17.33 -0.89
CA VAL A 276 28.87 -17.87 -0.32
C VAL A 276 29.06 -19.39 -0.15
N ASP A 277 28.78 -19.93 1.05
CA ASP A 277 28.92 -21.36 1.36
C ASP A 277 27.58 -22.01 1.78
N GLU A 278 27.52 -23.35 1.74
CA GLU A 278 26.31 -24.15 2.04
C GLU A 278 25.75 -23.93 3.47
N LEU A 279 26.56 -23.51 4.44
CA LEU A 279 26.10 -23.26 5.81
C LEU A 279 25.42 -21.89 5.91
N ASP A 280 25.89 -20.92 5.13
CA ASP A 280 25.31 -19.60 5.02
C ASP A 280 24.01 -19.59 4.19
N GLU A 281 23.92 -20.43 3.15
CA GLU A 281 22.64 -20.74 2.49
C GLU A 281 21.61 -21.27 3.50
N ARG A 282 22.02 -22.12 4.45
CA ARG A 282 21.17 -22.65 5.56
C ARG A 282 20.73 -21.60 6.59
N LEU A 283 21.47 -20.50 6.73
CA LEU A 283 21.13 -19.37 7.60
C LEU A 283 20.28 -18.30 6.88
N GLU A 284 20.38 -18.19 5.55
CA GLU A 284 19.51 -17.38 4.68
C GLU A 284 18.04 -17.76 4.84
N ARG A 285 17.79 -19.06 4.99
CA ARG A 285 16.49 -19.69 5.17
C ARG A 285 15.87 -19.45 6.55
N ARG A 286 16.01 -18.26 7.15
CA ARG A 286 15.43 -17.91 8.47
C ARG A 286 14.77 -16.53 8.56
N GLN A 287 14.70 -15.75 7.48
CA GLN A 287 14.23 -14.36 7.53
C GLN A 287 12.80 -14.23 6.93
N PRO A 288 11.77 -13.86 7.72
CA PRO A 288 10.41 -13.67 7.21
C PRO A 288 10.25 -12.33 6.44
N LEU A 289 9.89 -12.41 5.15
CA LEU A 289 9.98 -11.31 4.16
C LEU A 289 9.21 -10.02 4.48
N LEU A 290 8.04 -10.09 5.14
CA LEU A 290 7.21 -8.91 5.41
C LEU A 290 7.14 -8.53 6.89
N SER A 291 7.95 -9.13 7.77
CA SER A 291 7.74 -8.98 9.22
C SER A 291 7.84 -7.55 9.73
N PHE A 292 8.51 -6.67 8.98
CA PHE A 292 8.78 -5.28 9.37
C PHE A 292 8.30 -4.23 8.37
N VAL A 293 7.51 -4.61 7.36
CA VAL A 293 7.03 -3.61 6.38
C VAL A 293 6.10 -2.61 7.04
N ASN A 294 6.27 -1.34 6.69
CA ASN A 294 5.35 -0.30 7.13
C ASN A 294 4.03 -0.43 6.37
N SER A 295 2.96 0.04 7.00
CA SER A 295 1.62 0.08 6.44
C SER A 295 1.05 1.51 6.50
N ASP A 296 -0.26 1.66 6.61
CA ASP A 296 -0.93 2.96 6.62
C ASP A 296 -0.57 3.89 7.79
N ILE A 297 -0.90 5.18 7.65
CA ILE A 297 -0.62 6.22 8.64
C ILE A 297 -1.85 7.02 9.05
N ALA A 298 -1.93 7.35 10.34
CA ALA A 298 -2.94 8.24 10.91
C ALA A 298 -2.30 9.49 11.52
N PHE A 299 -3.08 10.57 11.62
CA PHE A 299 -2.64 11.85 12.16
C PHE A 299 -3.52 12.33 13.30
N ALA A 300 -2.87 12.84 14.36
CA ALA A 300 -3.53 13.50 15.48
C ALA A 300 -2.82 14.82 15.82
N GLY A 301 -3.28 15.90 15.20
CA GLY A 301 -2.63 17.21 15.28
C GLY A 301 -1.23 17.16 14.68
N ASP A 302 -0.22 17.35 15.53
CA ASP A 302 1.19 17.38 15.13
C ASP A 302 1.87 16.04 15.43
N LYS A 303 1.08 14.95 15.40
CA LYS A 303 1.52 13.58 15.62
C LYS A 303 1.20 12.75 14.39
N VAL A 304 2.15 11.93 13.99
CA VAL A 304 2.00 10.93 12.92
C VAL A 304 2.18 9.56 13.55
N ILE A 305 1.23 8.67 13.31
CA ILE A 305 1.27 7.29 13.77
C ILE A 305 1.42 6.45 12.50
N ALA A 306 2.54 5.73 12.38
CA ALA A 306 2.81 4.85 11.25
C ALA A 306 2.65 3.38 11.65
N GLY A 307 1.73 2.69 11.01
CA GLY A 307 1.49 1.26 11.14
C GLY A 307 2.60 0.42 10.52
N SER A 308 2.64 -0.85 10.89
CA SER A 308 3.54 -1.85 10.33
C SER A 308 3.13 -3.26 10.74
N PHE A 309 3.65 -4.25 10.03
CA PHE A 309 3.41 -5.66 10.32
C PHE A 309 3.95 -6.09 11.70
N HIS A 310 4.80 -5.27 12.31
CA HIS A 310 5.45 -5.49 13.60
C HIS A 310 4.84 -4.68 14.76
N GLY A 311 3.87 -3.81 14.48
CA GLY A 311 3.30 -2.86 15.45
C GLY A 311 3.24 -1.46 14.85
N PHE A 312 3.52 -0.42 15.62
CA PHE A 312 3.42 0.96 15.11
C PHE A 312 4.45 1.91 15.73
N ASN A 313 4.67 3.04 15.07
CA ASN A 313 5.63 4.07 15.47
C ASN A 313 4.95 5.44 15.55
N ILE A 314 5.18 6.18 16.63
CA ILE A 314 4.60 7.52 16.84
C ILE A 314 5.71 8.57 16.68
N TYR A 315 5.46 9.58 15.86
CA TYR A 315 6.37 10.69 15.58
C TYR A 315 5.74 12.04 15.92
N ASP A 316 6.56 13.01 16.34
CA ASP A 316 6.20 14.42 16.45
C ASP A 316 6.58 15.15 15.15
N THR A 317 5.68 15.97 14.61
CA THR A 317 5.93 16.78 13.41
C THR A 317 5.88 18.28 13.68
N ALA A 318 5.84 18.71 14.95
CA ALA A 318 5.82 20.12 15.33
C ALA A 318 7.03 20.92 14.80
N ASN A 319 8.16 20.25 14.55
CA ASN A 319 9.38 20.87 14.02
C ASN A 319 9.37 20.94 12.49
N GLU A 320 8.69 21.97 11.94
CA GLU A 320 8.60 22.20 10.48
C GLU A 320 8.11 20.97 9.68
N GLY A 321 7.26 20.14 10.29
CA GLY A 321 6.72 18.94 9.68
C GLY A 321 7.69 17.76 9.60
N LYS A 322 8.93 17.90 10.08
CA LYS A 322 9.92 16.82 10.09
C LYS A 322 9.59 15.84 11.23
N PRO A 323 9.37 14.55 10.93
CA PRO A 323 9.00 13.57 11.96
C PRO A 323 10.18 13.26 12.89
N GLU A 324 9.96 13.43 14.19
CA GLU A 324 10.89 13.07 15.26
C GLU A 324 10.28 11.92 16.09
N LEU A 325 10.96 10.78 16.19
CA LEU A 325 10.43 9.60 16.85
C LEU A 325 10.13 9.86 18.34
N ILE A 326 8.89 9.61 18.75
CA ILE A 326 8.46 9.69 20.14
C ILE A 326 8.60 8.32 20.80
N THR A 327 8.02 7.28 20.19
CA THR A 327 7.92 5.92 20.75
C THR A 327 7.64 4.90 19.66
N SER A 328 8.17 3.69 19.85
CA SER A 328 7.93 2.54 18.99
C SER A 328 7.22 1.44 19.78
N VAL A 329 6.12 0.92 19.26
CA VAL A 329 5.31 -0.12 19.92
C VAL A 329 5.39 -1.42 19.12
N VAL A 330 6.01 -2.43 19.73
CA VAL A 330 6.21 -3.75 19.15
C VAL A 330 5.05 -4.65 19.57
N CYS A 331 4.20 -4.97 18.61
CA CYS A 331 3.06 -5.85 18.81
C CYS A 331 2.71 -6.52 17.47
N PRO A 332 3.43 -7.59 17.09
CA PRO A 332 3.32 -8.18 15.76
C PRO A 332 1.91 -8.67 15.45
N GLY A 333 1.53 -8.59 14.17
CA GLY A 333 0.20 -8.99 13.73
C GLY A 333 -0.08 -9.03 12.24
N GLY A 334 0.80 -8.46 11.39
CA GLY A 334 0.50 -8.31 9.96
C GLY A 334 -0.54 -7.24 9.66
N GLN A 335 -0.48 -6.67 8.45
CA GLN A 335 -1.00 -5.34 8.10
C GLN A 335 -0.58 -4.25 9.08
N GLY A 336 -1.29 -4.12 10.20
CA GLY A 336 -0.98 -3.14 11.23
C GLY A 336 -1.45 -1.73 10.89
N ASP A 337 -2.46 -1.59 10.03
CA ASP A 337 -3.10 -0.31 9.72
C ASP A 337 -3.70 0.31 10.96
N VAL A 338 -3.59 1.65 11.06
CA VAL A 338 -3.86 2.40 12.28
C VAL A 338 -4.90 3.51 12.05
N SER A 339 -5.76 3.71 13.04
CA SER A 339 -6.62 4.89 13.18
C SER A 339 -6.57 5.42 14.60
N VAL A 340 -6.95 6.69 14.79
CA VAL A 340 -6.95 7.39 16.07
C VAL A 340 -8.27 8.13 16.33
N ALA A 341 -8.77 8.04 17.55
CA ALA A 341 -9.91 8.82 18.02
C ALA A 341 -9.70 9.23 19.49
N GLY A 342 -9.42 10.52 19.72
CA GLY A 342 -9.09 11.03 21.05
C GLY A 342 -7.80 10.38 21.58
N ASP A 343 -7.89 9.78 22.76
CA ASP A 343 -6.78 9.06 23.41
C ASP A 343 -6.76 7.56 23.07
N LEU A 344 -7.56 7.12 22.09
CA LEU A 344 -7.59 5.72 21.63
C LEU A 344 -6.96 5.57 20.26
N LEU A 345 -6.16 4.52 20.09
CA LEU A 345 -5.57 4.07 18.82
C LEU A 345 -6.07 2.67 18.50
N PHE A 346 -6.45 2.45 17.25
CA PHE A 346 -6.94 1.19 16.71
C PHE A 346 -5.91 0.61 15.75
N MET A 347 -5.69 -0.69 15.79
CA MET A 347 -4.74 -1.36 14.90
C MET A 347 -5.32 -2.68 14.36
N SER A 348 -5.30 -2.83 13.04
CA SER A 348 -5.67 -4.06 12.33
C SER A 348 -4.66 -5.18 12.56
N VAL A 349 -5.14 -6.41 12.70
CA VAL A 349 -4.34 -7.63 12.83
C VAL A 349 -4.99 -8.77 12.05
N GLU A 350 -4.29 -9.30 11.05
CA GLU A 350 -4.81 -10.40 10.23
C GLU A 350 -4.02 -11.70 10.33
N GLN A 351 -2.73 -11.65 10.67
CA GLN A 351 -1.87 -12.83 10.53
C GLN A 351 -2.08 -13.79 11.69
N PRO A 352 -2.13 -15.10 11.43
CA PRO A 352 -2.35 -16.10 12.48
C PRO A 352 -1.23 -16.09 13.52
N ARG A 353 -0.01 -15.67 13.21
CA ARG A 353 1.09 -15.63 14.18
C ARG A 353 0.90 -14.62 15.32
N ALA A 354 -0.07 -13.70 15.23
CA ALA A 354 -0.26 -12.68 16.25
C ALA A 354 -0.77 -13.28 17.56
N ARG A 355 -0.37 -12.65 18.67
CA ARG A 355 -0.75 -13.07 20.02
C ARG A 355 -1.53 -11.98 20.74
N LEU A 356 -2.40 -12.38 21.66
CA LEU A 356 -3.14 -11.45 22.54
C LEU A 356 -2.20 -10.61 23.42
N ASP A 357 -1.05 -11.17 23.81
CA ASP A 357 -0.04 -10.57 24.71
C ASP A 357 1.07 -9.81 23.98
N CYS A 358 0.92 -9.54 22.66
CA CYS A 358 1.98 -8.97 21.81
C CYS A 358 3.30 -9.76 21.81
N GLY A 359 3.30 -11.02 22.23
CA GLY A 359 4.49 -11.86 22.30
C GLY A 359 5.19 -12.05 20.95
N LEU A 360 6.52 -12.23 20.98
CA LEU A 360 7.37 -12.40 19.79
C LEU A 360 7.59 -13.86 19.40
N GLN A 361 7.06 -14.80 20.19
CA GLN A 361 7.26 -16.24 20.03
C GLN A 361 6.31 -16.88 19.01
N GLY A 362 5.37 -16.14 18.43
CA GLY A 362 4.35 -16.68 17.53
C GLY A 362 3.38 -17.67 18.19
N VAL A 363 2.61 -18.38 17.36
CA VAL A 363 1.64 -19.40 17.76
C VAL A 363 1.75 -20.59 16.80
N ALA A 364 2.21 -21.73 17.31
CA ALA A 364 2.48 -22.93 16.50
C ALA A 364 1.28 -23.90 16.42
N ASP A 365 0.44 -23.95 17.45
CA ASP A 365 -0.72 -24.84 17.49
C ASP A 365 -1.78 -24.41 16.47
N SER A 366 -2.50 -25.33 15.83
CA SER A 366 -3.57 -24.99 14.87
C SER A 366 -4.74 -24.25 15.53
N VAL A 367 -5.04 -24.57 16.79
CA VAL A 367 -6.04 -23.93 17.64
C VAL A 367 -5.35 -23.42 18.90
N SER A 368 -5.47 -22.13 19.21
CA SER A 368 -4.79 -21.55 20.38
C SER A 368 -5.56 -20.41 21.03
N GLU A 369 -5.70 -20.47 22.36
CA GLU A 369 -6.25 -19.38 23.17
C GLU A 369 -5.34 -18.13 23.20
N GLU A 370 -4.06 -18.28 22.83
CA GLU A 370 -3.10 -17.18 22.79
C GLU A 370 -3.16 -16.39 21.47
N ARG A 371 -3.73 -16.99 20.41
CA ARG A 371 -3.79 -16.40 19.07
C ARG A 371 -4.72 -15.19 19.03
N PHE A 372 -4.31 -14.16 18.31
CA PHE A 372 -5.15 -13.00 18.03
C PHE A 372 -5.25 -12.71 16.53
N ARG A 373 -6.47 -12.41 16.05
CA ARG A 373 -6.72 -11.71 14.77
C ARG A 373 -7.96 -10.82 14.95
N GLY A 374 -7.98 -9.62 14.40
CA GLY A 374 -9.05 -8.64 14.59
C GLY A 374 -8.48 -7.27 14.94
N ILE A 375 -9.17 -6.51 15.77
CA ILE A 375 -8.80 -5.12 16.07
C ILE A 375 -8.24 -4.99 17.48
N ARG A 376 -7.03 -4.44 17.61
CA ARG A 376 -6.45 -4.03 18.89
C ARG A 376 -6.84 -2.58 19.21
N VAL A 377 -7.12 -2.31 20.48
CA VAL A 377 -7.39 -0.97 20.99
C VAL A 377 -6.33 -0.61 22.02
N PHE A 378 -5.66 0.51 21.81
CA PHE A 378 -4.63 1.04 22.70
C PHE A 378 -5.08 2.37 23.31
N ASP A 379 -4.86 2.53 24.60
CA ASP A 379 -4.84 3.85 25.26
C ASP A 379 -3.48 4.49 25.01
N ILE A 380 -3.50 5.68 24.40
CA ILE A 380 -2.34 6.49 24.06
C ILE A 380 -2.32 7.83 24.81
N SER A 381 -3.08 7.98 25.90
CA SER A 381 -3.06 9.17 26.76
C SER A 381 -1.65 9.48 27.29
N ASP A 382 -0.85 8.44 27.56
CA ASP A 382 0.61 8.53 27.62
C ASP A 382 1.23 7.90 26.35
N ILE A 383 1.43 8.73 25.33
CA ILE A 383 2.03 8.32 24.04
C ILE A 383 3.42 7.67 24.18
N ARG A 384 4.10 7.82 25.33
CA ARG A 384 5.41 7.18 25.58
C ARG A 384 5.30 5.81 26.25
N GLN A 385 4.12 5.45 26.71
CA GLN A 385 3.78 4.15 27.28
C GLN A 385 2.39 3.69 26.82
N PRO A 386 2.13 3.52 25.50
CA PRO A 386 0.84 3.00 25.04
C PRO A 386 0.49 1.67 25.71
N GLN A 387 -0.78 1.50 26.08
CA GLN A 387 -1.27 0.30 26.74
C GLN A 387 -2.38 -0.34 25.91
N GLN A 388 -2.31 -1.64 25.67
CA GLN A 388 -3.42 -2.38 25.07
C GLN A 388 -4.56 -2.48 26.08
N VAL A 389 -5.72 -1.90 25.78
CA VAL A 389 -6.89 -1.87 26.67
C VAL A 389 -8.00 -2.81 26.21
N ALA A 390 -8.07 -3.11 24.92
CA ALA A 390 -9.01 -4.10 24.38
C ALA A 390 -8.46 -4.83 23.16
N ALA A 391 -9.05 -5.97 22.85
CA ALA A 391 -8.75 -6.78 21.67
C ALA A 391 -10.03 -7.47 21.20
N VAL A 392 -10.54 -7.07 20.03
CA VAL A 392 -11.77 -7.62 19.45
C VAL A 392 -11.40 -8.72 18.46
N GLN A 393 -11.67 -9.98 18.82
CA GLN A 393 -11.41 -11.14 17.97
C GLN A 393 -12.49 -11.27 16.89
N THR A 394 -12.09 -11.52 15.65
CA THR A 394 -13.00 -11.71 14.51
C THR A 394 -12.69 -13.02 13.79
N CYS A 395 -13.68 -13.56 13.07
CA CYS A 395 -13.55 -14.84 12.37
C CYS A 395 -12.52 -14.82 11.24
N ARG A 396 -12.25 -13.66 10.65
CA ARG A 396 -11.36 -13.47 9.49
C ARG A 396 -10.27 -12.42 9.75
N GLY A 397 -10.01 -12.11 11.01
CA GLY A 397 -9.06 -11.05 11.38
C GLY A 397 -9.52 -9.65 10.98
N SER A 398 -8.56 -8.74 10.89
CA SER A 398 -8.76 -7.38 10.39
C SER A 398 -7.59 -7.05 9.48
N HIS A 399 -7.89 -6.81 8.21
CA HIS A 399 -6.92 -6.37 7.22
C HIS A 399 -6.80 -4.85 7.30
N THR A 400 -7.92 -4.16 7.06
CA THR A 400 -8.10 -2.72 7.33
C THR A 400 -9.32 -2.50 8.23
N HIS A 401 -9.47 -1.27 8.71
CA HIS A 401 -10.63 -0.86 9.48
C HIS A 401 -10.91 0.63 9.25
N THR A 402 -12.19 1.00 9.33
CA THR A 402 -12.61 2.39 9.13
C THR A 402 -13.40 2.88 10.33
N ILE A 403 -13.02 4.05 10.86
CA ILE A 403 -13.79 4.71 11.93
C ILE A 403 -14.99 5.41 11.30
N VAL A 404 -16.18 5.05 11.78
CA VAL A 404 -17.44 5.67 11.39
C VAL A 404 -17.94 6.51 12.57
N PRO A 405 -18.30 7.80 12.36
CA PRO A 405 -18.89 8.59 13.42
C PRO A 405 -20.12 7.90 14.01
N GLY A 406 -20.10 7.66 15.33
CA GLY A 406 -21.18 6.98 16.03
C GLY A 406 -22.44 7.85 16.16
N PRO A 407 -23.59 7.25 16.51
CA PRO A 407 -24.85 7.97 16.69
C PRO A 407 -24.84 8.96 17.87
N ASP A 408 -23.93 8.77 18.84
CA ASP A 408 -23.75 9.61 20.02
C ASP A 408 -22.24 9.78 20.34
N GLU A 409 -21.84 10.91 20.96
CA GLU A 409 -20.42 11.26 21.26
C GLU A 409 -19.65 10.27 22.18
N GLY A 410 -20.32 9.29 22.79
CA GLY A 410 -19.72 8.34 23.73
C GLY A 410 -19.28 7.00 23.13
N ARG A 411 -19.50 6.79 21.82
CA ARG A 411 -19.25 5.51 21.15
C ARG A 411 -18.58 5.71 19.79
N ILE A 412 -17.56 4.91 19.53
CA ILE A 412 -16.89 4.83 18.24
C ILE A 412 -17.41 3.59 17.52
N ILE A 413 -17.82 3.75 16.27
CA ILE A 413 -18.19 2.63 15.39
C ILE A 413 -17.03 2.35 14.45
N ILE A 414 -16.74 1.08 14.24
CA ILE A 414 -15.69 0.62 13.32
C ILE A 414 -16.28 -0.37 12.34
N TYR A 415 -16.06 -0.13 11.05
CA TYR A 415 -16.25 -1.13 10.01
C TYR A 415 -14.95 -1.91 9.85
N ASN A 416 -15.02 -3.21 10.08
CA ASN A 416 -13.87 -4.10 9.95
C ASN A 416 -13.87 -4.77 8.58
N SER A 417 -12.78 -4.57 7.83
CA SER A 417 -12.52 -5.24 6.56
C SER A 417 -11.63 -6.45 6.81
N ALA A 418 -12.23 -7.64 6.77
CA ALA A 418 -11.54 -8.88 7.11
C ALA A 418 -11.29 -9.75 5.87
N THR A 419 -10.01 -9.96 5.52
CA THR A 419 -9.63 -10.71 4.31
C THR A 419 -9.00 -12.07 4.60
N SER A 420 -8.60 -12.34 5.84
CA SER A 420 -7.98 -13.62 6.23
C SER A 420 -8.95 -14.80 6.06
N PHE A 421 -8.39 -16.00 6.00
CA PHE A 421 -9.16 -17.25 6.04
C PHE A 421 -9.98 -17.34 7.33
N VAL A 422 -11.14 -18.00 7.24
CA VAL A 422 -12.03 -18.19 8.38
C VAL A 422 -11.38 -19.11 9.41
N ARG A 423 -11.50 -18.77 10.70
CA ARG A 423 -11.00 -19.63 11.78
C ARG A 423 -11.79 -20.92 11.90
N ASP A 424 -11.13 -21.93 12.43
CA ASP A 424 -11.81 -23.10 12.95
C ASP A 424 -12.78 -22.70 14.10
N ASP A 425 -13.97 -23.31 14.12
CA ASP A 425 -14.97 -23.10 15.18
C ASP A 425 -14.45 -23.52 16.56
N GLU A 426 -13.49 -24.46 16.62
CA GLU A 426 -12.78 -24.84 17.85
C GLU A 426 -11.85 -23.72 18.35
N GLU A 427 -11.33 -22.87 17.46
CA GLU A 427 -10.50 -21.70 17.82
C GLU A 427 -11.34 -20.49 18.20
N LEU A 428 -12.40 -20.21 17.44
CA LEU A 428 -13.34 -19.13 17.75
C LEU A 428 -14.76 -19.55 17.40
N ALA A 429 -15.55 -19.82 18.45
CA ALA A 429 -16.92 -20.28 18.30
C ALA A 429 -17.78 -19.32 17.45
N GLY A 430 -18.53 -19.87 16.50
CA GLY A 430 -19.38 -19.15 15.55
C GLY A 430 -18.72 -18.80 14.22
N CYS A 431 -17.50 -19.29 13.97
CA CYS A 431 -16.82 -19.11 12.68
C CYS A 431 -17.09 -20.30 11.76
N SER A 432 -17.40 -20.01 10.50
CA SER A 432 -17.77 -20.98 9.49
C SER A 432 -17.43 -20.43 8.10
N ASP A 433 -16.79 -21.24 7.27
CA ASP A 433 -16.48 -20.98 5.86
C ASP A 433 -17.45 -21.70 4.91
N GLN A 434 -18.46 -22.38 5.46
CA GLN A 434 -19.38 -23.16 4.65
C GLN A 434 -20.22 -22.23 3.75
N PRO A 435 -20.66 -22.74 2.59
CA PRO A 435 -21.53 -21.97 1.69
C PRO A 435 -22.78 -21.45 2.42
N PRO A 436 -23.33 -20.28 2.03
CA PRO A 436 -24.52 -19.71 2.67
C PRO A 436 -25.72 -20.68 2.74
N GLU A 437 -25.88 -21.55 1.73
CA GLU A 437 -26.92 -22.58 1.68
C GLU A 437 -26.80 -23.64 2.79
N GLU A 438 -25.56 -23.93 3.21
CA GLU A 438 -25.24 -24.92 4.25
C GLU A 438 -25.20 -24.29 5.64
N ASP A 439 -24.66 -23.08 5.74
CA ASP A 439 -24.62 -22.30 6.97
C ASP A 439 -24.89 -20.81 6.70
N GLY A 440 -26.13 -20.39 7.00
CA GLY A 440 -26.54 -18.98 6.94
C GLY A 440 -25.83 -18.06 7.94
N LYS A 441 -24.82 -18.54 8.68
CA LYS A 441 -23.94 -17.76 9.56
C LYS A 441 -22.49 -17.72 9.08
N THR A 442 -22.22 -18.09 7.83
CA THR A 442 -20.90 -17.98 7.21
C THR A 442 -20.22 -16.63 7.51
N ALA A 443 -18.92 -16.66 7.75
CA ALA A 443 -18.09 -15.47 7.98
C ALA A 443 -17.69 -14.78 6.67
N LEU A 444 -18.03 -15.38 5.53
CA LEU A 444 -17.94 -14.78 4.22
C LEU A 444 -19.13 -13.83 3.99
N TYR A 445 -19.00 -12.94 3.00
CA TYR A 445 -20.08 -12.08 2.53
C TYR A 445 -20.69 -11.12 3.56
N ARG A 446 -19.95 -10.75 4.60
CA ARG A 446 -20.39 -9.78 5.60
C ARG A 446 -19.26 -8.85 6.01
N ILE A 447 -19.63 -7.73 6.62
CA ILE A 447 -18.69 -6.85 7.32
C ILE A 447 -18.98 -6.90 8.80
N ASP A 448 -17.95 -6.91 9.66
CA ASP A 448 -18.15 -6.85 11.10
C ASP A 448 -18.21 -5.39 11.56
N ILE A 449 -19.26 -5.04 12.29
CA ILE A 449 -19.46 -3.70 12.87
C ILE A 449 -19.12 -3.78 14.35
N ILE A 450 -18.10 -3.04 14.76
CA ILE A 450 -17.58 -3.04 16.12
C ILE A 450 -17.95 -1.73 16.80
N GLU A 451 -18.49 -1.82 18.02
CA GLU A 451 -18.75 -0.67 18.88
C GLU A 451 -17.67 -0.61 19.97
N VAL A 452 -17.07 0.56 20.15
CA VAL A 452 -16.08 0.83 21.20
C VAL A 452 -16.60 1.96 22.09
N PRO A 453 -16.99 1.68 23.35
CA PRO A 453 -17.34 2.73 24.31
C PRO A 453 -16.10 3.53 24.69
N VAL A 454 -16.13 4.86 24.54
CA VAL A 454 -14.94 5.71 24.77
C VAL A 454 -14.49 5.67 26.24
N ASP A 455 -15.43 5.66 27.18
CA ASP A 455 -15.16 5.65 28.62
C ASP A 455 -14.84 4.25 29.18
N SER A 456 -15.06 3.19 28.40
CA SER A 456 -14.85 1.79 28.81
C SER A 456 -14.46 0.96 27.57
N PRO A 457 -13.31 1.26 26.95
CA PRO A 457 -12.89 0.62 25.71
C PRO A 457 -12.72 -0.89 25.83
N GLU A 458 -12.52 -1.42 27.04
CA GLU A 458 -12.47 -2.87 27.34
C GLU A 458 -13.77 -3.61 26.99
N ASP A 459 -14.90 -2.91 26.89
CA ASP A 459 -16.21 -3.46 26.51
C ASP A 459 -16.41 -3.50 24.98
N ALA A 460 -15.37 -3.17 24.20
CA ALA A 460 -15.39 -3.22 22.74
C ALA A 460 -15.82 -4.60 22.23
N ARG A 461 -16.76 -4.62 21.29
CA ARG A 461 -17.33 -5.87 20.75
C ARG A 461 -17.96 -5.68 19.38
N ILE A 462 -18.04 -6.77 18.63
CA ILE A 462 -18.88 -6.86 17.45
C ILE A 462 -20.34 -6.69 17.89
N VAL A 463 -21.05 -5.72 17.32
CA VAL A 463 -22.46 -5.44 17.60
C VAL A 463 -23.38 -5.89 16.47
N ASN A 464 -22.87 -5.97 15.24
CA ASN A 464 -23.58 -6.47 14.09
C ASN A 464 -22.62 -7.03 13.04
N SER A 465 -23.11 -7.91 12.16
CA SER A 465 -22.35 -8.43 11.02
C SER A 465 -23.26 -8.55 9.78
N PRO A 466 -23.67 -7.44 9.15
CA PRO A 466 -24.63 -7.46 8.05
C PRO A 466 -24.07 -8.10 6.77
N PHE A 467 -24.91 -8.88 6.08
CA PHE A 467 -24.61 -9.45 4.76
C PHE A 467 -24.78 -8.39 3.65
N VAL A 468 -23.81 -7.49 3.54
CA VAL A 468 -23.86 -6.33 2.62
C VAL A 468 -23.71 -6.67 1.13
N PHE A 469 -23.43 -7.93 0.81
CA PHE A 469 -23.33 -8.42 -0.58
C PHE A 469 -24.56 -9.21 -1.02
N ALA A 470 -25.58 -9.32 -0.18
CA ALA A 470 -26.73 -10.14 -0.49
C ALA A 470 -27.46 -9.65 -1.77
N ASP A 471 -28.03 -10.58 -2.52
CA ASP A 471 -28.90 -10.26 -3.65
C ASP A 471 -30.18 -9.59 -3.14
N GLU A 472 -30.59 -8.47 -3.74
CA GLU A 472 -31.72 -7.68 -3.22
C GLU A 472 -33.07 -8.38 -3.37
N GLU A 473 -33.23 -9.26 -4.36
CA GLU A 473 -34.50 -9.93 -4.63
C GLU A 473 -34.68 -11.21 -3.81
N THR A 474 -33.61 -12.00 -3.71
CA THR A 474 -33.59 -13.33 -3.11
C THR A 474 -33.10 -13.32 -1.66
N GLY A 475 -32.27 -12.33 -1.28
CA GLY A 475 -31.61 -12.25 0.02
C GLY A 475 -30.44 -13.22 0.19
N ASP A 476 -29.96 -13.83 -0.91
CA ASP A 476 -28.84 -14.77 -0.88
C ASP A 476 -27.53 -14.03 -0.59
N PRO A 477 -26.76 -14.38 0.45
CA PRO A 477 -25.56 -13.64 0.86
C PRO A 477 -24.48 -13.45 -0.20
N ASP A 478 -24.31 -14.39 -1.13
CA ASP A 478 -23.32 -14.36 -2.21
C ASP A 478 -23.85 -13.77 -3.52
N GLY A 479 -24.79 -12.83 -3.42
CA GLY A 479 -25.52 -12.23 -4.55
C GLY A 479 -24.74 -11.32 -5.50
N LEU A 480 -23.43 -11.18 -5.32
CA LEU A 480 -22.56 -10.35 -6.16
C LEU A 480 -21.68 -11.22 -7.08
N TRP A 481 -20.60 -10.63 -7.62
CA TRP A 481 -19.76 -11.30 -8.60
C TRP A 481 -19.10 -12.57 -8.01
N ALA A 482 -19.32 -13.71 -8.65
CA ALA A 482 -18.84 -15.02 -8.20
C ALA A 482 -17.35 -15.28 -8.54
N GLY A 483 -16.66 -14.32 -9.15
CA GLY A 483 -15.28 -14.50 -9.63
C GLY A 483 -15.21 -15.18 -10.99
N GLY A 484 -14.07 -15.02 -11.66
CA GLY A 484 -13.80 -15.67 -12.95
C GLY A 484 -13.36 -14.69 -14.04
N ASP A 485 -13.55 -15.09 -15.29
CA ASP A 485 -13.16 -14.32 -16.48
C ASP A 485 -14.41 -13.63 -17.07
N HIS A 486 -14.29 -12.35 -17.46
CA HIS A 486 -15.34 -11.62 -18.18
C HIS A 486 -15.30 -11.85 -19.71
N GLY A 487 -14.37 -12.69 -20.20
CA GLY A 487 -14.20 -13.10 -21.58
C GLY A 487 -12.85 -12.70 -22.17
N ASP A 488 -12.63 -13.01 -23.45
CA ASP A 488 -11.37 -12.76 -24.16
C ASP A 488 -10.89 -11.31 -23.99
N GLY A 489 -9.68 -11.14 -23.44
CA GLY A 489 -9.04 -9.83 -23.25
C GLY A 489 -9.38 -9.13 -21.92
N THR A 490 -10.03 -9.82 -20.98
CA THR A 490 -10.34 -9.30 -19.64
C THR A 490 -9.46 -9.93 -18.56
N GLN A 491 -9.45 -9.35 -17.36
CA GLN A 491 -8.73 -9.93 -16.23
C GLN A 491 -9.54 -11.08 -15.61
N ARG A 492 -8.84 -12.04 -14.98
CA ARG A 492 -9.48 -12.95 -14.04
C ARG A 492 -9.72 -12.21 -12.74
N THR A 493 -10.99 -11.99 -12.41
CA THR A 493 -11.43 -11.14 -11.32
C THR A 493 -11.83 -12.01 -10.12
N ARG A 494 -11.60 -11.51 -8.90
CA ARG A 494 -11.90 -12.27 -7.68
C ARG A 494 -13.40 -12.32 -7.39
N ALA A 495 -13.83 -13.37 -6.68
CA ALA A 495 -15.17 -13.42 -6.13
C ALA A 495 -15.37 -12.34 -5.05
N THR A 496 -16.57 -11.78 -4.95
CA THR A 496 -16.92 -10.75 -3.98
C THR A 496 -17.43 -11.37 -2.69
N ASP A 497 -16.52 -11.60 -1.74
CA ASP A 497 -16.80 -12.24 -0.44
C ASP A 497 -16.28 -11.45 0.77
N HIS A 498 -15.63 -10.30 0.53
CA HIS A 498 -15.22 -9.32 1.53
C HIS A 498 -14.97 -7.95 0.90
N CYS A 499 -14.99 -6.90 1.73
CA CYS A 499 -14.38 -5.63 1.37
C CYS A 499 -12.92 -5.60 1.79
N HIS A 500 -12.06 -5.09 0.91
CA HIS A 500 -10.68 -4.80 1.24
C HIS A 500 -10.62 -3.49 2.04
N ASP A 501 -11.11 -2.40 1.44
CA ASP A 501 -11.23 -1.09 2.10
C ASP A 501 -12.66 -0.55 1.99
N ILE A 502 -13.08 0.20 3.01
CA ILE A 502 -14.37 0.89 3.01
C ILE A 502 -14.13 2.35 3.39
N THR A 503 -14.24 3.26 2.43
CA THR A 503 -14.09 4.69 2.69
C THR A 503 -15.43 5.30 3.06
N VAL A 504 -15.50 6.01 4.18
CA VAL A 504 -16.73 6.69 4.64
C VAL A 504 -16.68 8.19 4.38
N PHE A 505 -17.85 8.74 4.08
CA PHE A 505 -18.12 10.17 3.95
C PHE A 505 -19.32 10.55 4.86
N PRO A 506 -19.05 10.84 6.15
CA PRO A 506 -20.11 10.97 7.15
C PRO A 506 -21.09 12.12 6.90
N GLU A 507 -20.63 13.28 6.40
CA GLU A 507 -21.51 14.43 6.15
C GLU A 507 -22.59 14.17 5.10
N LEU A 508 -22.35 13.20 4.21
CA LEU A 508 -23.27 12.78 3.17
C LEU A 508 -24.00 11.45 3.50
N ASN A 509 -23.66 10.83 4.64
CA ASN A 509 -24.09 9.47 4.99
C ASN A 509 -23.76 8.44 3.89
N LEU A 510 -22.62 8.58 3.23
CA LEU A 510 -22.17 7.65 2.18
C LEU A 510 -20.95 6.85 2.62
N ALA A 511 -20.80 5.65 2.09
CA ALA A 511 -19.53 4.92 2.09
C ALA A 511 -19.30 4.26 0.73
N ALA A 512 -18.03 4.10 0.35
CA ALA A 512 -17.63 3.38 -0.85
C ALA A 512 -16.76 2.18 -0.44
N GLY A 513 -17.24 0.96 -0.67
CA GLY A 513 -16.47 -0.26 -0.46
C GLY A 513 -15.75 -0.69 -1.73
N ALA A 514 -14.43 -0.85 -1.65
CA ALA A 514 -13.67 -1.61 -2.63
C ALA A 514 -13.64 -3.06 -2.15
N CYS A 515 -14.50 -3.89 -2.75
CA CYS A 515 -14.75 -5.25 -2.30
C CYS A 515 -14.31 -6.23 -3.37
N SER A 516 -13.72 -7.36 -2.99
CA SER A 516 -12.78 -8.14 -3.81
C SER A 516 -13.09 -8.30 -5.31
N GLY A 517 -14.36 -8.37 -5.73
CA GLY A 517 -14.80 -8.31 -7.13
C GLY A 517 -15.72 -7.15 -7.55
N ASN A 518 -16.12 -6.25 -6.64
CA ASN A 518 -17.05 -5.14 -6.87
C ASN A 518 -16.62 -3.81 -6.20
N GLY A 519 -16.89 -2.70 -6.88
CA GLY A 519 -17.02 -1.40 -6.24
C GLY A 519 -18.45 -1.21 -5.76
N ILE A 520 -18.66 -0.80 -4.51
CA ILE A 520 -19.99 -0.71 -3.90
C ILE A 520 -20.18 0.66 -3.26
N LEU A 521 -21.34 1.28 -3.48
CA LEU A 521 -21.79 2.47 -2.79
C LEU A 521 -22.80 2.09 -1.71
N PHE A 522 -22.62 2.58 -0.48
CA PHE A 522 -23.46 2.31 0.68
C PHE A 522 -24.10 3.57 1.24
N ASP A 523 -25.32 3.45 1.74
CA ASP A 523 -25.96 4.37 2.68
C ASP A 523 -25.54 3.97 4.09
N ILE A 524 -24.97 4.92 4.83
CA ILE A 524 -24.54 4.75 6.23
C ILE A 524 -25.32 5.66 7.19
N SER A 525 -26.52 6.11 6.79
CA SER A 525 -27.41 6.91 7.65
C SER A 525 -27.76 6.18 8.96
N ASP A 526 -27.81 4.84 8.92
CA ASP A 526 -27.69 3.99 10.10
C ASP A 526 -26.32 3.29 10.09
N PRO A 527 -25.31 3.79 10.82
CA PRO A 527 -23.97 3.22 10.79
C PRO A 527 -23.89 1.84 11.44
N LEU A 528 -24.96 1.32 12.05
CA LEU A 528 -25.01 -0.06 12.53
C LEU A 528 -25.61 -1.02 11.49
N ASN A 529 -26.22 -0.50 10.44
CA ASN A 529 -26.90 -1.27 9.39
C ASN A 529 -26.68 -0.58 8.03
N PRO A 530 -25.45 -0.58 7.49
CA PRO A 530 -25.17 -0.05 6.16
C PRO A 530 -25.98 -0.80 5.10
N GLU A 531 -26.56 -0.05 4.18
CA GLU A 531 -27.38 -0.57 3.08
C GLU A 531 -26.71 -0.27 1.74
N ARG A 532 -26.74 -1.23 0.80
CA ARG A 532 -26.20 -1.03 -0.55
C ARG A 532 -27.11 -0.09 -1.35
N ILE A 533 -26.52 0.91 -2.00
CA ILE A 533 -27.20 1.84 -2.90
C ILE A 533 -27.03 1.39 -4.35
N ASP A 534 -25.79 1.07 -4.74
CA ASP A 534 -25.42 0.68 -6.09
C ASP A 534 -24.12 -0.14 -6.05
N GLU A 535 -23.90 -0.94 -7.09
CA GLU A 535 -22.69 -1.73 -7.25
C GLU A 535 -22.22 -1.76 -8.71
N VAL A 536 -20.91 -1.91 -8.90
CA VAL A 536 -20.29 -2.05 -10.22
C VAL A 536 -19.28 -3.18 -10.22
N THR A 537 -19.13 -3.82 -11.38
CA THR A 537 -18.01 -4.71 -11.72
C THR A 537 -17.23 -4.08 -12.85
N ASP A 538 -15.93 -4.35 -12.91
CA ASP A 538 -15.07 -3.83 -13.96
C ASP A 538 -14.24 -4.99 -14.53
N PRO A 539 -14.36 -5.30 -15.83
CA PRO A 539 -13.62 -6.40 -16.45
C PRO A 539 -12.11 -6.15 -16.50
N SER A 540 -11.68 -4.91 -16.26
CA SER A 540 -10.29 -4.49 -16.23
C SER A 540 -9.68 -4.56 -14.84
N PHE A 541 -10.45 -4.89 -13.78
CA PHE A 541 -9.98 -4.95 -12.41
C PHE A 541 -9.76 -6.39 -11.96
N ALA A 542 -8.56 -6.73 -11.48
CA ALA A 542 -8.34 -8.02 -10.85
C ALA A 542 -8.87 -8.06 -9.40
N TYR A 543 -8.65 -6.97 -8.67
CA TYR A 543 -8.95 -6.89 -7.25
C TYR A 543 -9.23 -5.45 -6.82
N TRP A 544 -10.47 -5.18 -6.41
CA TRP A 544 -10.86 -3.86 -5.91
C TRP A 544 -10.23 -3.64 -4.54
N HIS A 545 -9.33 -2.67 -4.47
CA HIS A 545 -8.44 -2.49 -3.34
C HIS A 545 -8.85 -1.33 -2.44
N SER A 546 -9.01 -0.13 -3.01
CA SER A 546 -9.39 1.06 -2.24
C SER A 546 -10.31 2.01 -2.99
N SER A 547 -10.91 2.93 -2.23
CA SER A 547 -11.87 3.91 -2.73
C SER A 547 -11.60 5.30 -2.14
N THR A 548 -11.87 6.37 -2.89
CA THR A 548 -11.74 7.75 -2.40
C THR A 548 -12.74 8.68 -3.09
N PHE A 549 -13.48 9.45 -2.30
CA PHE A 549 -14.42 10.46 -2.79
C PHE A 549 -13.74 11.77 -3.22
N SER A 550 -14.36 12.48 -4.17
CA SER A 550 -14.12 13.93 -4.35
C SER A 550 -14.54 14.71 -3.11
N ASN A 551 -14.11 15.98 -2.99
CA ASN A 551 -14.46 16.80 -1.82
C ASN A 551 -15.97 17.04 -1.66
N GLU A 552 -16.70 17.08 -2.77
CA GLU A 552 -18.16 17.24 -2.77
C GLU A 552 -18.91 15.91 -2.64
N GLY A 553 -18.19 14.78 -2.61
CA GLY A 553 -18.77 13.43 -2.63
C GLY A 553 -19.59 13.13 -3.89
N ASP A 554 -19.34 13.85 -4.98
CA ASP A 554 -20.01 13.68 -6.28
C ASP A 554 -19.26 12.70 -7.21
N LYS A 555 -18.07 12.25 -6.82
CA LYS A 555 -17.22 11.30 -7.55
C LYS A 555 -16.59 10.30 -6.60
N VAL A 556 -16.24 9.13 -7.11
CA VAL A 556 -15.45 8.11 -6.41
C VAL A 556 -14.35 7.60 -7.33
N ILE A 557 -13.14 7.51 -6.82
CA ILE A 557 -12.03 6.79 -7.43
C ILE A 557 -11.97 5.43 -6.77
N PHE A 558 -12.01 4.36 -7.57
CA PHE A 558 -11.68 3.01 -7.12
C PHE A 558 -10.32 2.59 -7.70
N THR A 559 -9.59 1.77 -6.96
CA THR A 559 -8.23 1.33 -7.31
C THR A 559 -8.18 -0.18 -7.49
N ASP A 560 -7.54 -0.64 -8.59
CA ASP A 560 -7.22 -2.05 -8.82
C ASP A 560 -5.81 -2.36 -8.31
N GLU A 561 -5.68 -3.27 -7.35
CA GLU A 561 -4.38 -3.77 -6.89
C GLU A 561 -4.00 -5.08 -7.58
N TRP A 562 -3.98 -5.02 -8.92
CA TRP A 562 -3.48 -6.12 -9.72
C TRP A 562 -2.07 -6.54 -9.28
N GLY A 563 -1.89 -7.84 -9.06
CA GLY A 563 -0.62 -8.41 -8.58
C GLY A 563 -0.37 -8.30 -7.08
N GLY A 564 -1.32 -7.78 -6.28
CA GLY A 564 -1.28 -7.82 -4.81
C GLY A 564 -0.09 -7.08 -4.19
N GLY A 565 0.33 -5.98 -4.82
CA GLY A 565 1.36 -5.07 -4.30
C GLY A 565 2.80 -5.56 -4.33
N THR A 566 3.04 -6.83 -4.64
CA THR A 566 4.39 -7.43 -4.66
C THR A 566 4.94 -7.65 -6.05
N ARG A 567 4.10 -7.60 -7.08
CA ARG A 567 4.48 -7.86 -8.48
C ARG A 567 4.73 -6.58 -9.29
N PRO A 568 5.56 -6.63 -10.34
CA PRO A 568 5.79 -5.51 -11.24
C PRO A 568 4.63 -5.36 -12.24
N ARG A 569 3.59 -4.59 -11.90
CA ARG A 569 2.35 -4.44 -12.71
C ARG A 569 2.18 -3.07 -13.39
N CYS A 570 3.28 -2.33 -13.49
CA CYS A 570 3.38 -1.07 -14.23
C CYS A 570 4.31 -1.20 -15.44
N ARG A 571 4.41 -2.37 -16.07
CA ARG A 571 5.32 -2.58 -17.20
C ARG A 571 4.78 -1.94 -18.46
N ALA A 572 5.65 -1.59 -19.40
CA ALA A 572 5.24 -1.02 -20.69
C ALA A 572 4.33 -1.96 -21.53
N SER A 573 4.39 -3.27 -21.26
CA SER A 573 3.52 -4.28 -21.88
C SER A 573 2.15 -4.41 -21.24
N ASP A 574 1.99 -3.90 -20.01
CA ASP A 574 0.75 -4.05 -19.26
C ASP A 574 -0.31 -3.09 -19.84
N PRO A 575 -1.57 -3.53 -20.04
CA PRO A 575 -2.64 -2.64 -20.44
C PRO A 575 -2.77 -1.43 -19.50
N LEU A 576 -3.05 -0.25 -20.05
CA LEU A 576 -3.21 0.96 -19.25
C LEU A 576 -4.45 0.93 -18.34
N GLU A 577 -5.44 0.11 -18.68
CA GLU A 577 -6.62 -0.14 -17.86
C GLU A 577 -6.39 -1.13 -16.70
N TRP A 578 -5.32 -1.93 -16.72
CA TRP A 578 -5.06 -2.94 -15.68
C TRP A 578 -4.19 -2.38 -14.57
N GLY A 579 -4.53 -2.64 -13.30
CA GLY A 579 -3.86 -2.03 -12.14
C GLY A 579 -4.04 -0.50 -12.11
N ALA A 580 -5.08 0.00 -12.77
CA ALA A 580 -5.39 1.41 -12.88
C ALA A 580 -6.39 1.85 -11.81
N ASN A 581 -6.62 3.15 -11.74
CA ASN A 581 -7.79 3.68 -11.07
C ASN A 581 -8.94 3.78 -12.05
N ALA A 582 -10.16 3.51 -11.59
CA ALA A 582 -11.39 3.79 -12.29
C ALA A 582 -12.12 4.95 -11.60
N ILE A 583 -12.50 5.97 -12.36
CA ILE A 583 -13.16 7.18 -11.86
C ILE A 583 -14.64 7.12 -12.22
N TYR A 584 -15.49 7.21 -11.20
CA TYR A 584 -16.95 7.19 -11.30
C TYR A 584 -17.53 8.52 -10.82
N GLU A 585 -18.57 8.99 -11.48
CA GLU A 585 -19.46 10.03 -10.96
C GLU A 585 -20.66 9.38 -10.24
N ILE A 586 -21.15 10.01 -9.18
CA ILE A 586 -22.38 9.60 -8.50
C ILE A 586 -23.54 10.43 -9.03
N VAL A 587 -24.37 9.82 -9.88
CA VAL A 587 -25.54 10.47 -10.50
C VAL A 587 -26.81 9.79 -10.02
N ASP A 588 -27.65 10.52 -9.29
CA ASP A 588 -28.89 10.00 -8.71
C ASP A 588 -28.69 8.70 -7.89
N GLY A 589 -27.57 8.63 -7.15
CA GLY A 589 -27.18 7.48 -6.34
C GLY A 589 -26.50 6.35 -7.10
N LYS A 590 -26.22 6.51 -8.40
CA LYS A 590 -25.58 5.48 -9.23
C LYS A 590 -24.15 5.82 -9.61
N LEU A 591 -23.30 4.81 -9.65
CA LEU A 591 -21.92 4.90 -10.10
C LEU A 591 -21.85 4.87 -11.63
N GLU A 592 -21.60 6.03 -12.24
CA GLU A 592 -21.38 6.15 -13.68
C GLU A 592 -19.89 6.23 -14.00
N PHE A 593 -19.36 5.21 -14.68
CA PHE A 593 -17.96 5.19 -15.12
C PHE A 593 -17.65 6.38 -16.04
N ARG A 594 -16.49 7.01 -15.85
CA ARG A 594 -16.00 8.14 -16.66
C ARG A 594 -14.69 7.84 -17.35
N SER A 595 -13.65 7.46 -16.61
CA SER A 595 -12.33 7.19 -17.19
C SER A 595 -11.46 6.30 -16.31
N TYR A 596 -10.38 5.78 -16.91
CA TYR A 596 -9.27 5.17 -16.17
C TYR A 596 -8.12 6.16 -16.00
N TYR A 597 -7.36 5.98 -14.93
CA TYR A 597 -6.08 6.66 -14.72
C TYR A 597 -5.03 5.68 -14.21
N LYS A 598 -3.94 5.53 -14.98
CA LYS A 598 -2.70 4.86 -14.58
C LYS A 598 -1.56 5.83 -14.73
N MET A 599 -0.60 5.82 -13.80
CA MET A 599 0.57 6.68 -13.91
C MET A 599 1.32 6.39 -15.24
N PRO A 600 1.81 7.40 -15.95
CA PRO A 600 2.31 7.22 -17.32
C PRO A 600 3.77 6.71 -17.40
N ALA A 601 4.35 6.23 -16.29
CA ALA A 601 5.74 5.81 -16.23
C ALA A 601 5.87 4.28 -16.15
N PRO A 602 6.28 3.62 -17.25
CA PRO A 602 6.54 2.19 -17.20
C PRO A 602 7.73 1.89 -16.27
N GLN A 603 7.60 0.85 -15.45
CA GLN A 603 8.62 0.39 -14.50
C GLN A 603 9.25 -0.93 -14.98
N THR A 604 10.38 -1.31 -14.39
CA THR A 604 11.04 -2.60 -14.68
C THR A 604 10.45 -3.73 -13.84
N GLU A 605 10.99 -4.94 -14.01
CA GLU A 605 10.61 -6.11 -13.22
C GLU A 605 11.18 -6.13 -11.81
N GLN A 606 12.16 -5.27 -11.52
CA GLN A 606 12.76 -5.17 -10.20
C GLN A 606 11.90 -4.31 -9.26
N GLU A 607 10.79 -3.77 -9.77
CA GLU A 607 9.94 -2.78 -9.13
C GLU A 607 8.53 -3.31 -8.95
N ASN A 608 8.18 -3.73 -7.72
CA ASN A 608 6.77 -3.96 -7.40
C ASN A 608 6.01 -2.65 -7.57
N CYS A 609 4.94 -2.69 -8.37
CA CYS A 609 4.25 -1.48 -8.78
C CYS A 609 2.80 -1.75 -9.14
N VAL A 610 1.91 -1.07 -8.43
CA VAL A 610 0.49 -0.95 -8.72
C VAL A 610 -0.06 0.22 -7.88
N ALA A 611 -1.22 0.76 -8.24
CA ALA A 611 -1.86 1.81 -7.47
C ALA A 611 -2.19 1.34 -6.03
N HIS A 612 -2.00 2.24 -5.06
CA HIS A 612 -2.32 1.99 -3.66
C HIS A 612 -2.93 3.26 -3.01
N ASN A 613 -2.96 3.32 -1.68
CA ASN A 613 -3.71 4.31 -0.91
C ASN A 613 -3.24 5.76 -1.08
N GLY A 614 -4.19 6.68 -0.92
CA GLY A 614 -4.02 8.10 -1.18
C GLY A 614 -5.09 8.98 -0.54
N SER A 615 -4.94 10.30 -0.64
CA SER A 615 -5.96 11.26 -0.17
C SER A 615 -6.14 12.44 -1.11
N ILE A 616 -7.25 13.17 -0.92
CA ILE A 616 -7.44 14.46 -1.58
C ILE A 616 -6.46 15.51 -1.06
N ILE A 617 -5.99 16.38 -1.96
CA ILE A 617 -5.30 17.63 -1.63
C ILE A 617 -6.33 18.76 -1.74
N PRO A 618 -6.63 19.50 -0.65
CA PRO A 618 -7.75 20.43 -0.60
C PRO A 618 -7.44 21.77 -1.28
N VAL A 619 -7.22 21.78 -2.59
CA VAL A 619 -7.15 23.00 -3.38
C VAL A 619 -8.58 23.46 -3.69
N PRO A 620 -8.98 24.69 -3.34
CA PRO A 620 -10.36 25.15 -3.55
C PRO A 620 -10.74 25.12 -5.03
N GLY A 621 -11.88 24.51 -5.35
CA GLY A 621 -12.40 24.39 -6.72
C GLY A 621 -11.68 23.37 -7.61
N ARG A 622 -10.89 22.47 -7.02
CA ARG A 622 -10.23 21.35 -7.72
C ARG A 622 -10.33 20.07 -6.90
N ASP A 623 -10.53 18.96 -7.60
CA ASP A 623 -10.43 17.62 -7.05
C ASP A 623 -9.03 17.08 -7.41
N ILE A 624 -8.09 17.19 -6.46
CA ILE A 624 -6.72 16.73 -6.62
C ILE A 624 -6.48 15.55 -5.69
N PHE A 625 -5.89 14.47 -6.18
CA PHE A 625 -5.63 13.25 -5.42
C PHE A 625 -4.14 12.90 -5.46
N VAL A 626 -3.53 12.76 -4.28
CA VAL A 626 -2.18 12.20 -4.12
C VAL A 626 -2.29 10.71 -3.84
N GLN A 627 -1.49 9.90 -4.53
CA GLN A 627 -1.57 8.45 -4.46
C GLN A 627 -0.20 7.79 -4.46
N ALA A 628 -0.04 6.73 -3.66
CA ALA A 628 1.11 5.86 -3.70
C ALA A 628 1.01 4.80 -4.81
N TRP A 629 2.14 4.44 -5.41
CA TRP A 629 2.25 3.43 -6.49
C TRP A 629 3.36 2.42 -6.21
N TYR A 630 3.56 2.04 -4.94
CA TYR A 630 4.71 1.23 -4.50
C TYR A 630 6.04 1.78 -5.04
N GLN A 631 6.88 0.99 -5.71
CA GLN A 631 8.17 1.48 -6.23
C GLN A 631 7.99 2.45 -7.41
N GLY A 632 6.81 2.48 -8.04
CA GLY A 632 6.41 3.53 -8.98
C GLY A 632 6.37 4.94 -8.39
N GLY A 633 6.42 5.05 -7.05
CA GLY A 633 6.55 6.31 -6.35
C GLY A 633 5.22 6.92 -5.94
N ILE A 634 5.12 8.25 -6.06
CA ILE A 634 3.92 9.03 -5.77
C ILE A 634 3.50 9.72 -7.06
N SER A 635 2.22 9.59 -7.40
CA SER A 635 1.59 10.33 -8.48
C SER A 635 0.47 11.20 -7.90
N ILE A 636 0.42 12.46 -8.34
CA ILE A 636 -0.63 13.40 -7.97
C ILE A 636 -1.40 13.74 -9.23
N LYS A 637 -2.70 13.46 -9.22
CA LYS A 637 -3.60 13.69 -10.35
C LYS A 637 -4.66 14.73 -10.03
N ASP A 638 -4.96 15.59 -11.00
CA ASP A 638 -6.18 16.39 -11.00
C ASP A 638 -7.26 15.62 -11.73
N PHE A 639 -8.36 15.32 -11.04
CA PHE A 639 -9.53 14.63 -11.58
C PHE A 639 -10.80 15.48 -11.48
N THR A 640 -10.63 16.81 -11.41
CA THR A 640 -11.75 17.77 -11.40
C THR A 640 -12.66 17.56 -12.60
N ASP A 641 -12.07 17.26 -13.78
CA ASP A 641 -12.77 16.63 -14.89
C ASP A 641 -12.57 15.09 -14.80
N PRO A 642 -13.60 14.33 -14.39
CA PRO A 642 -13.46 12.88 -14.22
C PRO A 642 -13.32 12.12 -15.54
N SER A 643 -13.54 12.79 -16.69
CA SER A 643 -13.33 12.18 -18.01
C SER A 643 -11.90 12.33 -18.53
N ASN A 644 -11.11 13.22 -17.91
CA ASN A 644 -9.75 13.53 -18.35
C ASN A 644 -8.87 13.87 -17.13
N ALA A 645 -8.58 12.86 -16.32
CA ALA A 645 -7.66 13.02 -15.19
C ALA A 645 -6.22 13.17 -15.67
N GLU A 646 -5.49 14.16 -15.14
CA GLU A 646 -4.13 14.51 -15.57
C GLU A 646 -3.14 14.44 -14.41
N GLU A 647 -1.95 13.88 -14.64
CA GLU A 647 -0.84 13.95 -13.68
C GLU A 647 -0.33 15.39 -13.58
N ILE A 648 -0.22 15.92 -12.36
CA ILE A 648 0.19 17.31 -12.10
C ILE A 648 1.46 17.43 -11.25
N ALA A 649 1.87 16.35 -10.60
CA ALA A 649 3.13 16.24 -9.86
C ALA A 649 3.47 14.77 -9.63
N PHE A 650 4.77 14.46 -9.52
CA PHE A 650 5.22 13.11 -9.16
C PHE A 650 6.54 13.13 -8.39
N PHE A 651 6.81 12.02 -7.73
CA PHE A 651 8.15 11.65 -7.26
C PHE A 651 8.35 10.16 -7.43
N ALA A 652 9.50 9.74 -7.95
CA ALA A 652 9.88 8.34 -8.04
C ALA A 652 11.36 8.16 -7.67
N ARG A 653 11.71 6.94 -7.25
CA ARG A 653 13.08 6.48 -7.04
C ARG A 653 13.29 5.24 -7.89
N GLY A 654 14.53 5.01 -8.32
CA GLY A 654 14.89 3.71 -8.90
C GLY A 654 14.70 2.55 -7.91
N PRO A 655 14.81 1.31 -8.41
CA PRO A 655 14.53 0.11 -7.63
C PRO A 655 15.40 0.00 -6.39
N ILE A 656 14.94 -0.76 -5.40
CA ILE A 656 15.71 -1.05 -4.18
C ILE A 656 17.05 -1.74 -4.50
N ASP A 657 17.04 -2.70 -5.44
CA ASP A 657 18.20 -3.44 -5.92
C ASP A 657 18.21 -3.50 -7.45
N GLU A 658 19.40 -3.54 -8.05
CA GLU A 658 19.56 -3.57 -9.51
C GLU A 658 19.23 -4.93 -10.14
N GLU A 659 19.31 -6.01 -9.36
CA GLU A 659 19.22 -7.39 -9.87
C GLU A 659 18.07 -8.18 -9.23
N ALA A 660 17.69 -7.86 -7.99
CA ALA A 660 16.60 -8.53 -7.29
C ALA A 660 15.35 -7.63 -7.15
N LEU A 661 14.16 -8.20 -7.37
CA LEU A 661 12.93 -7.56 -6.91
C LEU A 661 12.89 -7.65 -5.39
N VAL A 662 12.86 -6.49 -4.74
CA VAL A 662 12.71 -6.36 -3.29
C VAL A 662 11.48 -5.51 -3.05
N ALA A 663 10.48 -6.05 -2.35
CA ALA A 663 9.27 -5.33 -2.04
C ALA A 663 9.60 -3.99 -1.35
N GLY A 664 9.18 -2.89 -1.97
CA GLY A 664 9.57 -1.56 -1.57
C GLY A 664 8.58 -0.51 -2.08
N GLY A 665 8.99 0.75 -1.97
CA GLY A 665 8.20 1.87 -2.41
C GLY A 665 7.07 2.24 -1.45
N PHE A 666 6.20 3.17 -1.86
CA PHE A 666 5.23 3.77 -0.95
C PHE A 666 3.99 2.89 -0.78
N TRP A 667 3.63 2.60 0.47
CA TRP A 667 2.36 1.98 0.87
C TRP A 667 1.23 3.01 0.78
N SER A 668 1.43 4.19 1.35
CA SER A 668 0.41 5.25 1.36
C SER A 668 1.04 6.61 1.15
N ALA A 669 0.27 7.57 0.64
CA ALA A 669 0.68 8.96 0.54
C ALA A 669 -0.50 9.89 0.85
N TYR A 670 -0.41 10.63 1.97
CA TYR A 670 -1.50 11.47 2.45
C TYR A 670 -1.09 12.93 2.64
N TRP A 671 -2.03 13.82 2.32
CA TRP A 671 -1.90 15.24 2.59
C TRP A 671 -2.26 15.56 4.04
N HIS A 672 -1.33 16.14 4.80
CA HIS A 672 -1.58 16.62 6.15
C HIS A 672 -0.86 17.94 6.43
N GLN A 673 -1.59 18.94 6.91
CA GLN A 673 -1.08 20.26 7.30
C GLN A 673 -0.08 20.89 6.30
N GLY A 674 -0.35 20.76 5.00
CA GLY A 674 0.47 21.40 3.97
C GLY A 674 1.65 20.61 3.44
N ARG A 675 1.76 19.34 3.81
CA ARG A 675 2.79 18.41 3.38
C ARG A 675 2.16 17.10 2.95
N ILE A 676 2.92 16.32 2.19
CA ILE A 676 2.56 14.94 1.88
C ILE A 676 3.46 14.05 2.72
N TYR A 677 2.88 13.17 3.51
CA TYR A 677 3.59 12.14 4.26
C TYR A 677 3.31 10.81 3.58
N ALA A 678 4.37 10.06 3.29
CA ALA A 678 4.26 8.78 2.63
C ALA A 678 5.04 7.70 3.36
N THR A 679 4.37 6.63 3.80
CA THR A 679 5.04 5.45 4.33
C THR A 679 5.58 4.59 3.20
N GLU A 680 6.80 4.11 3.38
CA GLU A 680 7.54 3.29 2.44
C GLU A 680 7.80 1.93 3.11
N LEU A 681 7.56 0.82 2.38
CA LEU A 681 7.59 -0.54 2.90
C LEU A 681 8.92 -0.90 3.60
N ALA A 682 10.06 -0.55 3.01
CA ALA A 682 11.40 -0.97 3.40
C ALA A 682 12.28 0.15 4.00
N ARG A 683 12.15 1.38 3.52
CA ARG A 683 13.01 2.52 3.83
C ARG A 683 12.51 3.33 5.02
N GLY A 684 11.20 3.38 5.29
CA GLY A 684 10.65 4.16 6.40
C GLY A 684 9.52 5.10 5.96
N MET A 685 9.71 6.41 6.11
CA MET A 685 8.72 7.41 5.74
C MET A 685 9.39 8.61 5.08
N ASP A 686 8.81 9.11 4.00
CA ASP A 686 9.21 10.35 3.35
C ASP A 686 8.19 11.47 3.57
N VAL A 687 8.70 12.70 3.55
CA VAL A 687 7.88 13.91 3.66
C VAL A 687 8.18 14.84 2.50
N PHE A 688 7.14 15.29 1.82
CA PHE A 688 7.24 16.13 0.63
C PHE A 688 6.48 17.45 0.80
N ALA A 689 6.87 18.43 -0.01
CA ALA A 689 6.10 19.64 -0.26
C ALA A 689 5.85 19.83 -1.75
N LEU A 690 4.65 20.31 -2.07
CA LEU A 690 4.34 20.81 -3.41
C LEU A 690 5.12 22.10 -3.70
N THR A 691 5.60 22.22 -4.93
CA THR A 691 6.23 23.44 -5.45
C THR A 691 5.31 24.12 -6.45
N ALA A 692 5.26 25.45 -6.43
CA ALA A 692 4.49 26.19 -7.43
C ALA A 692 5.11 26.04 -8.82
N GLY A 693 4.26 25.99 -9.84
CA GLY A 693 4.63 25.83 -11.24
C GLY A 693 3.51 26.30 -12.16
N GLU A 694 3.51 25.82 -13.41
CA GLU A 694 2.48 26.19 -14.39
C GLU A 694 1.10 25.62 -14.02
N VAL A 695 1.07 24.43 -13.42
CA VAL A 695 -0.17 23.67 -13.12
C VAL A 695 -0.74 23.99 -11.74
N LEU A 696 0.09 24.41 -10.79
CA LEU A 696 -0.30 24.76 -9.41
C LEU A 696 0.35 26.08 -8.98
N SER A 697 -0.48 27.07 -8.61
CA SER A 697 0.00 28.37 -8.16
C SER A 697 0.41 28.37 -6.68
N GLU A 698 1.20 29.36 -6.27
CA GLU A 698 1.54 29.58 -4.86
C GLU A 698 0.28 29.80 -3.99
N ASN A 699 -0.75 30.47 -4.53
CA ASN A 699 -1.99 30.71 -3.79
C ASN A 699 -2.83 29.43 -3.65
N GLU A 700 -2.84 28.56 -4.67
CA GLU A 700 -3.50 27.24 -4.59
C GLU A 700 -2.87 26.39 -3.48
N ILE A 701 -1.54 26.27 -3.48
CA ILE A 701 -0.80 25.52 -2.44
C ILE A 701 -1.03 26.16 -1.07
N ALA A 702 -0.99 27.49 -0.96
CA ALA A 702 -1.22 28.18 0.30
C ALA A 702 -2.68 28.08 0.79
N ALA A 703 -3.66 28.01 -0.11
CA ALA A 703 -5.06 27.78 0.24
C ALA A 703 -5.28 26.35 0.75
N ALA A 704 -4.65 25.34 0.15
CA ALA A 704 -4.72 23.96 0.61
C ALA A 704 -4.16 23.77 2.02
N LYS A 705 -3.18 24.58 2.43
CA LYS A 705 -2.62 24.59 3.80
C LYS A 705 -3.60 25.08 4.87
N LEU A 706 -4.68 25.75 4.48
CA LEU A 706 -5.65 26.35 5.40
C LEU A 706 -6.82 25.44 5.73
N ALA A 707 -6.92 24.30 5.07
CA ALA A 707 -8.09 23.44 5.04
C ALA A 707 -7.74 22.02 5.49
N GLY A 708 -8.75 21.25 5.86
CA GLY A 708 -8.61 19.90 6.41
C GLY A 708 -8.57 19.87 7.93
N ASP A 709 -8.93 18.71 8.48
CA ASP A 709 -8.97 18.47 9.91
C ASP A 709 -7.58 18.27 10.51
N ARG A 710 -7.51 18.44 11.83
CA ARG A 710 -6.29 18.11 12.57
C ARG A 710 -6.16 16.61 12.82
N VAL A 711 -7.26 15.86 12.72
CA VAL A 711 -7.26 14.41 12.79
C VAL A 711 -7.52 13.89 11.39
N PHE A 712 -6.73 12.92 10.95
CA PHE A 712 -6.92 12.22 9.69
C PHE A 712 -6.75 10.74 9.96
N ASN A 713 -7.73 9.95 9.56
CA ASN A 713 -7.67 8.50 9.54
C ASN A 713 -7.80 8.04 8.09
N PRO A 714 -7.01 7.05 7.65
CA PRO A 714 -7.23 6.34 6.41
C PRO A 714 -8.71 5.94 6.25
N GLN A 715 -9.21 6.00 5.01
CA GLN A 715 -10.59 5.65 4.65
C GLN A 715 -11.68 6.47 5.39
N THR A 716 -11.36 7.53 6.12
CA THR A 716 -12.34 8.45 6.75
C THR A 716 -12.22 9.83 6.12
N GLN A 717 -13.17 10.18 5.26
CA GLN A 717 -13.16 11.46 4.54
C GLN A 717 -14.25 12.40 5.06
N HIS A 718 -13.86 13.65 5.30
CA HIS A 718 -14.77 14.72 5.68
C HIS A 718 -14.83 15.78 4.58
N GLN A 719 -15.99 16.43 4.45
CA GLN A 719 -16.12 17.57 3.54
C GLN A 719 -15.20 18.71 3.98
N ILE A 720 -14.34 19.17 3.07
CA ILE A 720 -13.38 20.24 3.37
C ILE A 720 -13.97 21.58 2.94
N GLU A 721 -13.98 22.54 3.88
CA GLU A 721 -14.35 23.93 3.63
C GLU A 721 -13.14 24.87 3.74
N TRP A 722 -13.17 25.97 2.98
CA TRP A 722 -12.12 26.99 3.03
C TRP A 722 -12.59 28.27 3.73
N PRO A 723 -11.75 28.87 4.59
CA PRO A 723 -12.10 30.13 5.23
C PRO A 723 -12.06 31.29 4.21
N ALA A 724 -12.95 32.27 4.36
CA ALA A 724 -12.95 33.48 3.55
C ALA A 724 -11.71 34.36 3.80
N LYS A 725 -10.58 34.02 3.17
CA LYS A 725 -9.27 34.70 3.26
C LYS A 725 -8.81 35.17 1.87
N PRO A 726 -7.98 36.22 1.79
CA PRO A 726 -7.48 36.74 0.51
C PRO A 726 -6.80 35.68 -0.35
N VAL A 727 -5.98 34.81 0.27
CA VAL A 727 -5.27 33.73 -0.45
C VAL A 727 -6.21 32.72 -1.12
N VAL A 728 -7.36 32.42 -0.52
CA VAL A 728 -8.38 31.53 -1.12
C VAL A 728 -9.03 32.21 -2.33
N ALA A 729 -9.32 33.52 -2.23
CA ALA A 729 -9.85 34.28 -3.38
C ALA A 729 -8.81 34.39 -4.50
N LEU A 730 -7.53 34.56 -4.16
CA LEU A 730 -6.44 34.56 -5.14
C LEU A 730 -6.25 33.19 -5.79
N ALA A 731 -6.43 32.09 -5.06
CA ALA A 731 -6.37 30.73 -5.64
C ALA A 731 -7.41 30.53 -6.74
N TYR A 732 -8.69 30.87 -6.48
CA TYR A 732 -9.72 30.85 -7.53
C TYR A 732 -9.41 31.80 -8.68
N LEU A 733 -8.87 33.00 -8.39
CA LEU A 733 -8.53 33.97 -9.43
C LEU A 733 -7.37 33.49 -10.32
N ASP A 734 -6.35 32.85 -9.74
CA ASP A 734 -5.24 32.25 -10.48
C ASP A 734 -5.73 31.11 -11.40
N GLN A 735 -6.67 30.29 -10.94
CA GLN A 735 -7.32 29.27 -11.77
C GLN A 735 -8.08 29.89 -12.95
N LEU A 736 -8.95 30.87 -12.68
CA LEU A 736 -9.73 31.55 -13.73
C LEU A 736 -8.86 32.30 -14.74
N GLU A 737 -7.71 32.83 -14.30
CA GLU A 737 -6.70 33.44 -15.17
C GLU A 737 -6.03 32.39 -16.06
N ARG A 738 -5.63 31.24 -15.50
CA ARG A 738 -5.04 30.11 -16.24
C ARG A 738 -6.00 29.54 -17.29
N ASP A 739 -7.29 29.45 -16.97
CA ASP A 739 -8.34 28.99 -17.88
C ASP A 739 -8.78 30.07 -18.88
N GLN A 740 -8.23 31.28 -18.81
CA GLN A 740 -8.63 32.44 -19.63
C GLN A 740 -10.13 32.75 -19.55
N SER A 741 -10.75 32.47 -18.39
CA SER A 741 -12.19 32.61 -18.16
C SER A 741 -12.64 34.02 -17.77
N LEU A 742 -11.69 34.93 -17.49
CA LEU A 742 -11.93 36.34 -17.19
C LEU A 742 -11.00 37.24 -18.01
N GLU A 743 -11.48 38.44 -18.33
CA GLU A 743 -10.67 39.45 -19.03
C GLU A 743 -9.55 39.99 -18.13
N SER A 744 -8.39 40.31 -18.70
CA SER A 744 -7.22 40.77 -17.94
C SER A 744 -7.51 42.00 -17.06
N GLU A 745 -8.34 42.95 -17.54
CA GLU A 745 -8.74 44.13 -16.75
C GLU A 745 -9.58 43.76 -15.51
N GLN A 746 -10.43 42.73 -15.63
CA GLN A 746 -11.21 42.22 -14.52
C GLN A 746 -10.31 41.53 -13.48
N ILE A 747 -9.35 40.72 -13.95
CA ILE A 747 -8.38 40.04 -13.09
C ILE A 747 -7.56 41.06 -12.30
N GLU A 748 -7.00 42.08 -12.96
CA GLU A 748 -6.23 43.14 -12.29
C GLU A 748 -7.07 43.88 -11.24
N THR A 749 -8.32 44.19 -11.55
CA THR A 749 -9.26 44.85 -10.64
C THR A 749 -9.54 43.99 -9.41
N LEU A 750 -9.90 42.72 -9.60
CA LEU A 750 -10.18 41.77 -8.53
C LEU A 750 -8.95 41.56 -7.64
N ARG A 751 -7.78 41.32 -8.25
CA ARG A 751 -6.52 41.12 -7.53
C ARG A 751 -6.17 42.34 -6.67
N ALA A 752 -6.36 43.55 -7.19
CA ALA A 752 -6.16 44.79 -6.42
C ALA A 752 -7.13 44.92 -5.23
N SER A 753 -8.42 44.63 -5.43
CA SER A 753 -9.44 44.64 -4.37
C SER A 753 -9.14 43.61 -3.27
N ILE A 754 -8.74 42.39 -3.66
CA ILE A 754 -8.40 41.28 -2.74
C ILE A 754 -7.14 41.62 -1.93
N ASN A 755 -6.08 42.09 -2.58
CA ASN A 755 -4.83 42.46 -1.90
C ASN A 755 -5.05 43.61 -0.91
N ARG A 756 -5.86 44.61 -1.29
CA ARG A 756 -6.23 45.70 -0.38
C ARG A 756 -7.03 45.19 0.82
N ALA A 757 -7.91 44.22 0.62
CA ALA A 757 -8.63 43.58 1.72
C ALA A 757 -7.68 42.82 2.65
N GLY A 758 -6.68 42.13 2.11
CA GLY A 758 -5.62 41.48 2.89
C GLY A 758 -4.87 42.45 3.78
N THR A 759 -4.32 43.53 3.21
CA THR A 759 -3.59 44.55 3.98
C THR A 759 -4.42 45.14 5.12
N LEU A 760 -5.71 45.41 4.89
CA LEU A 760 -6.59 45.91 5.95
C LEU A 760 -6.82 44.87 7.05
N LEU A 761 -7.06 43.61 6.68
CA LEU A 761 -7.30 42.54 7.65
C LEU A 761 -6.06 42.28 8.51
N ASP A 762 -4.87 42.28 7.91
CA ASP A 762 -3.60 42.07 8.61
C ASP A 762 -3.30 43.22 9.60
N ASN A 763 -3.66 44.45 9.24
CA ASN A 763 -3.54 45.61 10.13
C ASN A 763 -4.68 45.73 11.15
N GLY A 764 -5.68 44.83 11.13
CA GLY A 764 -6.87 44.93 11.98
C GLY A 764 -7.79 46.11 11.61
N GLU A 765 -7.61 46.69 10.44
CA GLU A 765 -8.35 47.85 9.93
C GLU A 765 -9.65 47.43 9.21
N ARG A 766 -10.53 48.41 8.96
CA ARG A 766 -11.86 48.22 8.39
C ARG A 766 -12.17 49.29 7.35
N ASP A 767 -12.83 48.89 6.26
CA ASP A 767 -13.24 49.80 5.19
C ASP A 767 -14.61 49.41 4.62
N ARG A 768 -15.63 50.23 4.94
CA ARG A 768 -17.01 50.05 4.44
C ARG A 768 -17.14 50.32 2.94
N SER A 769 -16.25 51.11 2.34
CA SER A 769 -16.23 51.33 0.91
C SER A 769 -15.75 50.06 0.21
N LEU A 770 -14.61 49.52 0.63
CA LEU A 770 -14.08 48.27 0.09
C LEU A 770 -15.05 47.10 0.31
N SER A 771 -15.69 47.01 1.48
CA SER A 771 -16.75 46.01 1.72
C SER A 771 -17.89 46.06 0.67
N ARG A 772 -18.33 47.27 0.28
CA ARG A 772 -19.39 47.43 -0.73
C ARG A 772 -18.90 47.09 -2.14
N GLU A 773 -17.62 47.34 -2.40
CA GLU A 773 -16.94 46.99 -3.64
C GLU A 773 -16.81 45.48 -3.82
N LEU A 774 -16.25 44.77 -2.84
CA LEU A 774 -16.14 43.31 -2.86
C LEU A 774 -17.52 42.64 -3.04
N ARG A 775 -18.57 43.14 -2.38
CA ARG A 775 -19.95 42.65 -2.58
C ARG A 775 -20.53 42.94 -3.97
N ARG A 776 -20.06 44.00 -4.63
CA ARG A 776 -20.47 44.33 -6.00
C ARG A 776 -19.79 43.35 -6.96
N GLU A 777 -18.48 43.15 -6.81
CA GLU A 777 -17.68 42.20 -7.58
C GLU A 777 -18.22 40.77 -7.43
N ALA A 778 -18.46 40.30 -6.20
CA ALA A 778 -19.08 39.00 -5.94
C ALA A 778 -20.40 38.78 -6.70
N ARG A 779 -21.28 39.78 -6.70
CA ARG A 779 -22.57 39.70 -7.43
C ARG A 779 -22.41 39.73 -8.95
N VAL A 780 -21.32 40.28 -9.47
CA VAL A 780 -21.02 40.21 -10.90
C VAL A 780 -20.54 38.81 -11.24
N LEU A 781 -19.60 38.26 -10.46
CA LEU A 781 -19.07 36.91 -10.65
C LEU A 781 -20.16 35.83 -10.57
N SER A 782 -21.00 35.86 -9.54
CA SER A 782 -22.12 34.91 -9.39
C SER A 782 -23.15 34.99 -10.52
N ARG A 783 -23.27 36.15 -11.19
CA ARG A 783 -24.10 36.25 -12.42
C ARG A 783 -23.40 35.63 -13.61
N SER A 784 -22.12 35.91 -13.78
CA SER A 784 -21.31 35.30 -14.85
C SER A 784 -21.26 33.77 -14.74
N GLY A 785 -21.20 33.22 -13.52
CA GLY A 785 -21.20 31.78 -13.29
C GLY A 785 -22.47 31.06 -13.79
N ARG A 786 -23.62 31.72 -13.82
CA ARG A 786 -24.88 31.11 -14.31
C ARG A 786 -24.90 30.86 -15.82
N ASP A 787 -24.03 31.56 -16.56
CA ASP A 787 -23.94 31.51 -18.01
C ASP A 787 -22.68 30.74 -18.48
N ALA A 788 -21.90 30.16 -17.55
CA ALA A 788 -20.64 29.46 -17.81
C ALA A 788 -20.79 27.93 -17.81
N GLU A 789 -19.77 27.22 -18.32
CA GLU A 789 -19.63 25.76 -18.20
C GLU A 789 -19.44 25.34 -16.74
N ASP A 790 -19.77 24.08 -16.40
CA ASP A 790 -19.91 23.62 -15.00
C ASP A 790 -18.69 23.92 -14.12
N LEU A 791 -17.47 23.66 -14.59
CA LEU A 791 -16.25 23.90 -13.81
C LEU A 791 -15.98 25.41 -13.61
N THR A 792 -16.05 26.19 -14.68
CA THR A 792 -15.87 27.65 -14.63
C THR A 792 -16.94 28.29 -13.76
N ALA A 793 -18.18 27.82 -13.83
CA ALA A 793 -19.29 28.24 -12.99
C ALA A 793 -18.99 27.98 -11.51
N ARG A 794 -18.53 26.77 -11.15
CA ARG A 794 -18.12 26.40 -9.78
C ARG A 794 -17.02 27.34 -9.26
N ARG A 795 -15.97 27.61 -10.05
CA ARG A 795 -14.86 28.50 -9.67
C ARG A 795 -15.31 29.96 -9.50
N LEU A 796 -16.18 30.47 -10.38
CA LEU A 796 -16.73 31.82 -10.29
C LEU A 796 -17.61 31.99 -9.05
N GLU A 797 -18.44 31.00 -8.71
CA GLU A 797 -19.28 31.04 -7.51
C GLU A 797 -18.42 30.95 -6.23
N GLY A 798 -17.43 30.05 -6.19
CA GLY A 798 -16.48 29.94 -5.08
C GLY A 798 -15.70 31.24 -4.83
N LEU A 799 -15.25 31.91 -5.89
CA LEU A 799 -14.66 33.25 -5.78
C LEU A 799 -15.67 34.27 -5.25
N ALA A 800 -16.91 34.28 -5.77
CA ALA A 800 -17.95 35.21 -5.34
C ALA A 800 -18.29 35.06 -3.84
N ASP A 801 -18.38 33.83 -3.35
CA ASP A 801 -18.64 33.54 -1.94
C ASP A 801 -17.48 33.96 -1.05
N THR A 802 -16.25 33.66 -1.48
CA THR A 802 -15.04 34.11 -0.78
C THR A 802 -14.98 35.64 -0.67
N LEU A 803 -15.24 36.36 -1.76
CA LEU A 803 -15.31 37.83 -1.76
C LEU A 803 -16.43 38.37 -0.85
N SER A 804 -17.59 37.70 -0.83
CA SER A 804 -18.71 38.06 0.05
C SER A 804 -18.35 37.88 1.53
N GLY A 805 -17.64 36.80 1.87
CA GLY A 805 -17.09 36.56 3.20
C GLY A 805 -16.05 37.61 3.60
N LEU A 806 -15.09 37.91 2.73
CA LEU A 806 -14.09 38.97 2.93
C LEU A 806 -14.75 40.33 3.16
N ALA A 807 -15.75 40.67 2.36
CA ALA A 807 -16.53 41.88 2.52
C ALA A 807 -17.21 41.98 3.90
N GLY A 808 -17.66 40.86 4.45
CA GLY A 808 -18.19 40.77 5.81
C GLY A 808 -17.14 41.07 6.88
N ARG A 809 -15.92 40.55 6.70
CA ARG A 809 -14.79 40.71 7.63
C ARG A 809 -14.23 42.13 7.65
N VAL A 810 -14.07 42.77 6.48
CA VAL A 810 -13.57 44.17 6.41
C VAL A 810 -14.63 45.22 6.79
N ARG A 811 -15.90 44.82 6.96
CA ARG A 811 -17.00 45.70 7.36
C ARG A 811 -17.12 45.88 8.88
N ARG A 812 -16.97 44.79 9.63
CA ARG A 812 -17.37 44.68 11.04
C ARG A 812 -16.44 45.46 11.96
#